data_AF-A0A924TFQ0-F1
#
_entry.id   AF-A0A924TFQ0-F1
#
_cell.length_a   1.000
_cell.length_b   1.000
_cell.length_c   1.000
_cell.angle_alpha   90.00
_cell.angle_beta   90.00
_cell.angle_gamma   90.00
#
_symmetry.space_group_name_H-M   'P 1'
#
loop_
_entity.id
_entity.type
_entity.pdbx_description
1 polymer ?
#
loop_
_entity_poly.entity_id
_entity_poly.type
_entity_poly.pdbx_seq_one_letter_code
_entity_poly.pdbx_strand_id
1 'polypeptide(L)'
;MTRRATASLLNEAPLPAEASLPFFVGEPQDSWRDALAAILALDEDGNATTKGKEGALADRLIWVVSAGPDGRITHLEPMEQKAGVRGLGKPKPLSLAVLLKRKDLATHDAALLRSVERDDYGSRMTLDIAAAASALVRHPHVAWERDPTQFIDVVESLPALEIMTQGDHITFRLLDPVRTAQHKEDEASDDFLPQKWRLQRQRLRNIMLLADDKTHARLVRLSPAQLRVAELVSQGWKVPVAARAELDAALRVLAAHFAVASDAEAGHEVTPSSVLRAELTPHGSGLTVNVLAAPFGDFGPRMAPGIGRERVTTVHQGITLSTKRDFSGERAALAGLLDALDFLDDVAHDWLLDDPQQALMAVEKLSQLSASIVTEWPKGKPMKVRGVPDASVTLKASSKGDWLELEGELRLDGGEVLKLKQLLDLARTSRSRYIALGEGDFLALSDALRQQLADLAALAQTTKTGQRLSGVAALAWEASGHSLALEGDTAWRQRSQAWAAAQEQIFEVPAGLAAELRDYQLEGYRWLMRLASSGFGAVLADDMGLGKTVQTLSMLLQRADGGPALVVAPTSVCGNWMLEVARFAPGLQVSLYGDGIANEVEPEDEVSELAETTSADAAAETLTDNARRAARRRQVRALGPRDVLVCSYALLQIDGDILCAPQWHTAVLDEAQAIKNPTTRRAKAALAVRADFRLALTGTPIENRLGELWSIMGFCNPGLLGSAEQFNLRFGNLIERGDDVQVKAQASRRLRRLLQPFLLRRTKSEVLTDLPPRTEIVHEVVPGAKERALLEALRQQAEESVARAVSTNANAGGSREGQNQFHVLAALTKLRRAACDPRLVAPELGLVGAKVQEFERLALELVAGRHKALVFSQFTDFLALLRERLDMAGLSYQYLDGSTPMAERNKRVAAFQAGEGDLFLISLKAGGFGLNLTMADYVIITDPWWNPAAEEQASARAHRIGQQRPVTVYRLVTQGSIEEKIVRLHRSKRDLAEGILSGQDTAAPINANQLMELLKED
;
A
#
# COMPACT_ATOMS: atom_id res chain seq x y z
N MET A 1 42.11 71.74 73.47
CA MET A 1 41.43 72.60 72.47
C MET A 1 40.94 71.67 71.37
N THR A 2 39.63 71.43 71.36
CA THR A 2 39.11 70.05 71.21
C THR A 2 37.57 70.08 71.17
N ARG A 3 36.92 69.50 70.16
CA ARG A 3 35.49 69.06 70.13
C ARG A 3 35.16 68.38 68.78
N ARG A 4 34.06 67.62 68.61
CA ARG A 4 33.43 66.50 69.38
C ARG A 4 32.02 66.22 68.81
N ALA A 5 31.63 64.94 68.79
CA ALA A 5 30.21 64.46 68.78
C ALA A 5 29.35 64.91 67.56
N THR A 6 28.07 64.55 67.36
CA THR A 6 27.05 63.71 68.07
C THR A 6 26.09 63.19 66.96
N ALA A 7 25.65 61.93 66.91
CA ALA A 7 24.50 61.29 67.60
C ALA A 7 23.07 61.79 67.25
N SER A 8 22.25 60.87 66.68
CA SER A 8 20.86 60.49 67.00
C SER A 8 19.64 61.45 67.13
N LEU A 9 18.51 60.96 66.58
CA LEU A 9 17.08 61.06 67.01
C LEU A 9 16.17 62.26 66.61
N LEU A 10 15.13 61.92 65.82
CA LEU A 10 13.69 62.33 65.83
C LEU A 10 13.23 63.82 65.81
N ASN A 11 12.47 64.21 64.76
CA ASN A 11 11.13 64.85 64.81
C ASN A 11 10.52 65.08 63.39
N GLU A 12 9.26 65.55 63.28
CA GLU A 12 8.38 65.37 62.10
C GLU A 12 7.96 66.65 61.31
N ALA A 13 7.69 66.46 60.00
CA ALA A 13 6.73 67.17 59.10
C ALA A 13 6.92 68.68 58.76
N PRO A 14 6.32 69.23 57.65
CA PRO A 14 5.42 68.63 56.64
C PRO A 14 5.88 68.73 55.15
N LEU A 15 5.00 68.34 54.22
CA LEU A 15 5.15 68.08 52.75
C LEU A 15 4.87 69.32 51.85
N PRO A 16 5.08 69.32 50.49
CA PRO A 16 5.73 68.37 49.55
C PRO A 16 6.80 69.07 48.64
N ALA A 17 6.98 68.75 47.33
CA ALA A 17 7.73 67.64 46.69
C ALA A 17 7.49 67.67 45.14
N GLU A 18 8.41 67.40 44.18
CA GLU A 18 9.89 67.29 44.17
C GLU A 18 10.47 67.33 42.72
N ALA A 19 11.81 67.33 42.51
CA ALA A 19 12.47 67.70 41.22
C ALA A 19 13.82 66.98 40.91
N SER A 20 14.49 67.29 39.77
CA SER A 20 15.84 66.76 39.41
C SER A 20 16.66 67.67 38.46
N LEU A 21 18.00 67.80 38.67
CA LEU A 21 18.98 68.62 37.90
C LEU A 21 20.40 67.89 37.83
N PRO A 22 21.61 68.52 37.73
CA PRO A 22 22.35 68.68 36.44
C PRO A 22 23.92 68.46 36.41
N PHE A 23 24.52 68.61 35.20
CA PHE A 23 25.84 69.27 34.86
C PHE A 23 27.26 68.59 35.00
N PHE A 24 28.02 68.55 33.87
CA PHE A 24 29.49 68.85 33.69
C PHE A 24 30.60 67.93 34.31
N VAL A 25 31.89 67.76 33.87
CA VAL A 25 32.79 68.21 32.73
C VAL A 25 33.88 67.10 32.45
N GLY A 26 34.62 67.10 31.32
CA GLY A 26 36.03 66.60 31.27
C GLY A 26 36.61 66.04 29.94
N GLU A 27 37.91 66.24 29.70
CA GLU A 27 38.82 65.64 28.68
C GLU A 27 40.29 65.70 29.21
N PRO A 28 41.32 64.97 28.69
CA PRO A 28 41.33 63.86 27.70
C PRO A 28 42.11 62.60 28.16
N GLN A 29 42.07 61.47 27.41
CA GLN A 29 43.17 60.47 27.35
C GLN A 29 43.06 59.46 26.19
N ASP A 30 44.22 58.94 25.74
CA ASP A 30 44.40 57.95 24.66
C ASP A 30 43.95 56.52 25.04
N SER A 31 43.38 55.69 24.15
CA SER A 31 43.77 55.37 22.77
C SER A 31 45.03 54.50 22.62
N TRP A 32 45.08 53.35 23.34
CA TRP A 32 45.78 52.12 22.89
C TRP A 32 45.49 50.86 23.74
N ARG A 33 45.13 51.00 25.01
CA ARG A 33 44.95 49.83 25.92
C ARG A 33 43.77 48.92 25.56
N ASP A 34 42.64 49.48 25.14
CA ASP A 34 41.46 48.68 24.78
C ASP A 34 41.66 47.86 23.48
N ALA A 35 42.50 48.36 22.57
CA ALA A 35 42.91 47.61 21.38
C ALA A 35 43.74 46.36 21.74
N LEU A 36 44.56 46.45 22.80
CA LEU A 36 45.35 45.32 23.31
C LEU A 36 44.47 44.27 24.01
N ALA A 37 43.40 44.68 24.69
CA ALA A 37 42.41 43.76 25.26
C ALA A 37 41.62 43.00 24.17
N ALA A 38 41.28 43.65 23.05
CA ALA A 38 40.58 43.01 21.93
C ALA A 38 41.46 42.00 21.18
N ILE A 39 42.78 42.23 21.09
CA ILE A 39 43.73 41.31 20.43
C ILE A 39 44.02 40.08 21.31
N LEU A 40 44.01 40.22 22.64
CA LEU A 40 44.17 39.12 23.59
C LEU A 40 42.91 38.26 23.79
N ALA A 41 41.82 38.53 23.06
CA ALA A 41 40.57 37.76 23.06
C ALA A 41 40.37 36.94 21.77
N LEU A 42 41.45 36.64 21.06
CA LEU A 42 41.48 35.85 19.81
C LEU A 42 42.27 34.53 19.93
N ASP A 43 42.69 34.18 21.14
CA ASP A 43 43.30 32.90 21.49
C ASP A 43 42.72 32.47 22.84
N GLU A 44 42.44 31.18 23.03
CA GLU A 44 41.52 30.62 24.04
C GLU A 44 40.04 31.10 23.83
N ASP A 45 39.00 30.26 23.77
CA ASP A 45 38.89 28.86 24.18
C ASP A 45 37.96 28.04 23.27
N GLY A 46 38.14 26.72 23.26
CA GLY A 46 37.30 25.76 22.54
C GLY A 46 36.55 24.81 23.48
N ASN A 47 35.59 24.04 22.95
CA ASN A 47 34.86 22.98 23.67
C ASN A 47 34.07 23.37 24.95
N ALA A 48 32.78 23.65 24.79
CA ALA A 48 31.81 23.53 25.88
C ALA A 48 30.56 22.74 25.43
N THR A 49 30.59 21.41 25.57
CA THR A 49 29.43 20.55 25.26
C THR A 49 28.38 20.61 26.37
N THR A 50 27.17 21.10 26.07
CA THR A 50 26.03 21.06 26.99
C THR A 50 24.93 20.12 26.49
N LYS A 51 24.75 18.98 27.17
CA LYS A 51 23.57 18.13 27.01
C LYS A 51 22.35 18.81 27.66
N GLY A 52 21.65 19.64 26.88
CA GLY A 52 20.34 20.18 27.23
C GLY A 52 19.22 19.16 26.98
N LYS A 53 18.15 19.20 27.79
CA LYS A 53 16.93 18.42 27.55
C LYS A 53 16.15 18.99 26.37
N GLU A 54 15.25 18.19 25.80
CA GLU A 54 14.13 18.69 25.01
C GLU A 54 13.39 19.76 25.82
N GLY A 55 13.41 21.00 25.33
CA GLY A 55 12.79 22.16 25.92
C GLY A 55 11.86 22.82 24.92
N ALA A 56 10.75 23.36 25.39
CA ALA A 56 9.81 24.06 24.53
C ALA A 56 10.49 25.24 23.81
N LEU A 57 10.03 25.52 22.59
CA LEU A 57 10.37 26.75 21.86
C LEU A 57 10.13 27.97 22.77
N ALA A 58 10.98 29.00 22.64
CA ALA A 58 10.82 30.26 23.35
C ALA A 58 9.96 31.24 22.54
N ASP A 59 9.30 32.19 23.23
CA ASP A 59 8.66 33.34 22.59
C ASP A 59 9.73 34.18 21.84
N ARG A 60 9.42 34.58 20.60
CA ARG A 60 10.37 35.21 19.67
C ARG A 60 9.95 36.62 19.31
N LEU A 61 10.88 37.57 19.47
CA LEU A 61 10.75 38.95 19.02
C LEU A 61 11.25 39.08 17.57
N ILE A 62 10.52 39.84 16.75
CA ILE A 62 10.78 40.06 15.32
C ILE A 62 10.59 41.55 15.02
N TRP A 63 11.49 42.18 14.28
CA TRP A 63 11.31 43.54 13.77
C TRP A 63 10.87 43.49 12.32
N VAL A 64 9.64 43.91 12.09
CA VAL A 64 9.00 43.89 10.78
C VAL A 64 9.18 45.24 10.11
N VAL A 65 9.75 45.23 8.91
CA VAL A 65 10.04 46.42 8.11
C VAL A 65 9.31 46.38 6.77
N SER A 66 8.85 47.53 6.28
CA SER A 66 8.50 47.70 4.87
C SER A 66 9.26 48.87 4.24
N ALA A 67 9.55 48.71 2.95
CA ALA A 67 10.16 49.75 2.14
C ALA A 67 9.37 49.92 0.82
N GLY A 68 9.29 51.16 0.34
CA GLY A 68 8.70 51.48 -0.96
C GLY A 68 9.58 51.01 -2.15
N PRO A 69 9.06 51.10 -3.39
CA PRO A 69 9.83 50.74 -4.60
C PRO A 69 11.10 51.57 -4.81
N ASP A 70 11.19 52.72 -4.15
CA ASP A 70 12.32 53.65 -4.10
C ASP A 70 13.22 53.45 -2.86
N GLY A 71 13.08 52.31 -2.16
CA GLY A 71 13.81 51.99 -0.93
C GLY A 71 13.43 52.84 0.29
N ARG A 72 12.36 53.65 0.24
CA ARG A 72 11.90 54.45 1.39
C ARG A 72 11.42 53.52 2.50
N ILE A 73 12.08 53.48 3.66
CA ILE A 73 11.53 52.76 4.82
C ILE A 73 10.20 53.45 5.21
N THR A 74 9.09 52.72 5.08
CA THR A 74 7.73 53.21 5.31
C THR A 74 7.19 52.83 6.68
N HIS A 75 7.55 51.64 7.17
CA HIS A 75 7.13 51.13 8.46
C HIS A 75 8.24 50.32 9.12
N LEU A 76 8.28 50.32 10.45
CA LEU A 76 9.19 49.52 11.27
C LEU A 76 8.57 49.30 12.66
N GLU A 77 8.12 48.08 12.95
CA GLU A 77 7.51 47.72 14.24
C GLU A 77 7.96 46.36 14.79
N PRO A 78 7.99 46.17 16.13
CA PRO A 78 8.25 44.88 16.73
C PRO A 78 6.97 44.02 16.82
N MET A 79 7.09 42.74 16.47
CA MET A 79 6.09 41.70 16.66
C MET A 79 6.61 40.58 17.57
N GLU A 80 5.70 39.88 18.25
CA GLU A 80 6.00 38.71 19.08
C GLU A 80 5.31 37.45 18.50
N GLN A 81 6.08 36.39 18.25
CA GLN A 81 5.56 35.03 18.09
C GLN A 81 5.60 34.32 19.44
N LYS A 82 4.46 33.79 19.89
CA LYS A 82 4.42 32.97 21.10
C LYS A 82 4.56 31.50 20.80
N ALA A 83 5.31 30.78 21.64
CA ALA A 83 5.46 29.34 21.53
C ALA A 83 4.23 28.62 22.09
N GLY A 84 3.85 27.51 21.46
CA GLY A 84 2.73 26.68 21.89
C GLY A 84 2.94 25.20 21.56
N VAL A 85 1.98 24.37 21.97
CA VAL A 85 2.03 22.89 21.90
C VAL A 85 2.12 22.35 20.46
N ARG A 86 1.94 23.19 19.43
CA ARG A 86 2.07 22.85 18.01
C ARG A 86 3.16 23.66 17.28
N GLY A 87 4.09 24.30 18.00
CA GLY A 87 5.12 25.17 17.43
C GLY A 87 4.90 26.66 17.72
N LEU A 88 5.58 27.53 16.97
CA LEU A 88 5.42 29.00 17.06
C LEU A 88 4.08 29.44 16.45
N GLY A 89 3.37 30.33 17.15
CA GLY A 89 2.16 30.96 16.66
C GLY A 89 2.41 32.04 15.59
N LYS A 90 1.34 32.52 14.94
CA LYS A 90 1.43 33.67 14.02
C LYS A 90 1.97 34.91 14.77
N PRO A 91 2.88 35.71 14.15
CA PRO A 91 3.35 36.98 14.70
C PRO A 91 2.20 37.92 15.07
N LYS A 92 2.37 38.72 16.12
CA LYS A 92 1.42 39.76 16.53
C LYS A 92 2.16 41.05 16.91
N PRO A 93 1.68 42.25 16.52
CA PRO A 93 2.28 43.52 16.93
C PRO A 93 2.42 43.64 18.46
N LEU A 94 3.60 44.08 18.91
CA LEU A 94 3.95 44.28 20.32
C LEU A 94 4.24 45.77 20.56
N SER A 95 3.67 46.35 21.63
CA SER A 95 3.82 47.79 21.85
C SER A 95 5.19 48.16 22.44
N LEU A 96 5.79 49.24 21.94
CA LEU A 96 7.08 49.76 22.42
C LEU A 96 7.08 50.05 23.94
N ALA A 97 5.93 50.44 24.50
CA ALA A 97 5.76 50.69 25.93
C ALA A 97 5.71 49.42 26.81
N VAL A 98 5.53 48.24 26.21
CA VAL A 98 5.77 46.93 26.84
C VAL A 98 7.22 46.50 26.62
N LEU A 99 7.75 46.69 25.41
CA LEU A 99 9.12 46.29 25.07
C LEU A 99 10.17 47.01 25.94
N LEU A 100 10.02 48.32 26.16
CA LEU A 100 10.85 49.13 27.07
C LEU A 100 10.80 48.71 28.55
N LYS A 101 9.94 47.74 28.94
CA LYS A 101 9.85 47.20 30.30
C LYS A 101 10.46 45.80 30.46
N ARG A 102 10.84 45.13 29.36
CA ARG A 102 11.62 43.88 29.42
C ARG A 102 13.02 44.15 29.98
N LYS A 103 13.59 43.15 30.65
CA LYS A 103 14.97 43.17 31.17
C LYS A 103 15.87 42.10 30.51
N ASP A 104 15.27 41.35 29.60
CA ASP A 104 15.71 40.11 28.96
C ASP A 104 15.90 40.30 27.44
N LEU A 105 16.22 41.52 27.00
CA LEU A 105 16.40 41.89 25.60
C LEU A 105 17.82 41.60 25.12
N ALA A 106 17.97 41.13 23.89
CA ALA A 106 19.29 40.98 23.26
C ALA A 106 19.93 42.33 22.94
N THR A 107 21.25 42.35 22.75
CA THR A 107 22.04 43.55 22.45
C THR A 107 21.57 44.29 21.19
N HIS A 108 21.08 43.56 20.20
CA HIS A 108 20.55 44.09 18.93
C HIS A 108 19.17 44.75 19.11
N ASP A 109 18.23 44.10 19.79
CA ASP A 109 16.92 44.70 20.12
C ASP A 109 17.08 45.95 21.01
N ALA A 110 18.02 45.88 21.95
CA ALA A 110 18.42 46.99 22.81
C ALA A 110 19.22 48.10 22.09
N ALA A 111 19.58 47.93 20.82
CA ALA A 111 20.11 49.00 19.96
C ALA A 111 18.96 49.73 19.25
N LEU A 112 18.00 48.99 18.67
CA LEU A 112 16.79 49.57 18.08
C LEU A 112 15.97 50.37 19.10
N LEU A 113 15.80 49.86 20.32
CA LEU A 113 15.06 50.55 21.39
C LEU A 113 15.67 51.88 21.86
N ARG A 114 16.96 52.16 21.60
CA ARG A 114 17.56 53.49 21.89
C ARG A 114 17.00 54.59 21.00
N SER A 115 16.38 54.21 19.88
CA SER A 115 15.71 55.11 18.95
C SER A 115 14.24 55.36 19.31
N VAL A 116 13.74 54.86 20.45
CA VAL A 116 12.35 55.12 20.88
C VAL A 116 12.26 56.45 21.63
N GLU A 117 11.42 57.34 21.11
CA GLU A 117 11.10 58.64 21.68
C GLU A 117 9.61 58.73 22.04
N ARG A 118 9.22 59.85 22.66
CA ARG A 118 7.79 60.22 22.80
C ARG A 118 7.32 61.09 21.62
N ASP A 119 6.03 61.00 21.32
CA ASP A 119 5.34 61.95 20.45
C ASP A 119 5.30 63.35 21.07
N ASP A 120 5.00 64.36 20.25
CA ASP A 120 5.02 65.77 20.67
C ASP A 120 3.94 66.12 21.71
N TYR A 121 2.98 65.23 21.93
CA TYR A 121 1.95 65.30 22.98
C TYR A 121 2.31 64.48 24.24
N GLY A 122 3.48 63.85 24.29
CA GLY A 122 4.00 63.08 25.44
C GLY A 122 3.23 61.81 25.80
N SER A 123 2.31 61.38 24.93
CA SER A 123 1.24 60.40 25.16
C SER A 123 1.54 59.01 24.58
N ARG A 124 2.34 58.93 23.51
CA ARG A 124 2.68 57.71 22.79
C ARG A 124 4.19 57.57 22.63
N MET A 125 4.66 56.32 22.61
CA MET A 125 6.03 55.99 22.25
C MET A 125 6.08 55.76 20.73
N THR A 126 7.09 56.33 20.07
CA THR A 126 7.31 56.27 18.62
C THR A 126 8.78 55.95 18.35
N LEU A 127 9.09 55.28 17.25
CA LEU A 127 10.46 54.95 16.87
C LEU A 127 11.01 56.02 15.90
N ASP A 128 12.19 56.58 16.16
CA ASP A 128 12.91 57.32 15.13
C ASP A 128 13.47 56.33 14.10
N ILE A 129 12.73 56.13 13.01
CA ILE A 129 13.11 55.25 11.89
C ILE A 129 14.49 55.65 11.31
N ALA A 130 14.86 56.93 11.33
CA ALA A 130 16.15 57.39 10.81
C ALA A 130 17.33 56.91 11.66
N ALA A 131 17.19 56.95 12.98
CA ALA A 131 18.17 56.39 13.90
C ALA A 131 18.12 54.85 13.88
N ALA A 132 16.92 54.27 13.96
CA ALA A 132 16.68 52.83 14.05
C ALA A 132 17.18 52.06 12.83
N ALA A 133 17.08 52.62 11.61
CA ALA A 133 17.58 51.98 10.38
C ALA A 133 19.06 51.55 10.51
N SER A 134 19.87 52.31 11.25
CA SER A 134 21.28 51.99 11.51
C SER A 134 21.49 50.73 12.36
N ALA A 135 20.50 50.37 13.20
CA ALA A 135 20.52 49.21 14.08
C ALA A 135 19.79 47.99 13.50
N LEU A 136 19.23 48.09 12.28
CA LEU A 136 18.80 46.93 11.49
C LEU A 136 19.99 46.15 10.91
N VAL A 137 21.13 46.82 10.69
CA VAL A 137 22.32 46.20 10.08
C VAL A 137 22.83 45.05 10.95
N ARG A 138 22.93 43.84 10.38
CA ARG A 138 23.23 42.57 11.05
C ARG A 138 22.29 42.24 12.24
N HIS A 139 21.05 42.71 12.23
CA HIS A 139 20.07 42.40 13.27
C HIS A 139 19.39 41.04 12.97
N PRO A 140 19.57 39.99 13.81
CA PRO A 140 19.28 38.60 13.43
C PRO A 140 17.78 38.24 13.30
N HIS A 141 16.88 39.16 13.67
CA HIS A 141 15.43 38.99 13.61
C HIS A 141 14.72 40.16 12.90
N VAL A 142 15.23 40.63 11.76
CA VAL A 142 14.48 41.54 10.87
C VAL A 142 13.72 40.71 9.82
N ALA A 143 12.50 41.10 9.46
CA ALA A 143 11.70 40.44 8.43
C ALA A 143 10.89 41.46 7.60
N TRP A 144 10.52 41.12 6.36
CA TRP A 144 9.66 41.99 5.53
C TRP A 144 8.19 41.92 5.97
N GLU A 145 7.45 43.03 5.90
CA GLU A 145 6.02 43.08 6.25
C GLU A 145 5.13 42.09 5.45
N ARG A 146 5.53 41.76 4.22
CA ARG A 146 4.88 40.74 3.37
C ARG A 146 5.08 39.29 3.83
N ASP A 147 6.17 39.01 4.56
CA ASP A 147 6.43 37.71 5.19
C ASP A 147 7.19 37.92 6.51
N PRO A 148 6.47 38.15 7.63
CA PRO A 148 7.08 38.31 8.95
C PRO A 148 7.65 37.01 9.55
N THR A 149 7.74 35.92 8.78
CA THR A 149 8.33 34.63 9.21
C THR A 149 9.65 34.30 8.52
N GLN A 150 9.93 34.90 7.36
CA GLN A 150 11.22 34.85 6.69
C GLN A 150 12.11 36.02 7.14
N PHE A 151 13.20 35.71 7.85
CA PHE A 151 14.18 36.72 8.25
C PHE A 151 15.06 37.16 7.09
N ILE A 152 15.48 38.42 7.13
CA ILE A 152 16.43 39.02 6.20
C ILE A 152 17.71 39.43 6.94
N ASP A 153 18.88 39.13 6.37
CA ASP A 153 20.11 39.80 6.77
C ASP A 153 20.18 41.17 6.09
N VAL A 154 20.57 42.18 6.86
CA VAL A 154 20.66 43.58 6.42
C VAL A 154 22.11 44.01 6.47
N VAL A 155 22.71 44.25 5.32
CA VAL A 155 24.11 44.68 5.19
C VAL A 155 24.19 46.14 4.75
N GLU A 156 25.17 46.88 5.24
CA GLU A 156 25.44 48.24 4.74
C GLU A 156 26.25 48.18 3.44
N SER A 157 25.94 49.06 2.49
CA SER A 157 26.58 49.12 1.17
C SER A 157 26.76 50.55 0.65
N LEU A 158 27.74 50.72 -0.24
CA LEU A 158 27.93 51.96 -1.00
C LEU A 158 26.89 52.05 -2.15
N PRO A 159 26.44 53.27 -2.51
CA PRO A 159 25.55 53.45 -3.66
C PRO A 159 26.17 52.98 -4.97
N ALA A 160 25.38 52.36 -5.84
CA ALA A 160 25.81 51.75 -7.08
C ALA A 160 25.75 52.73 -8.28
N LEU A 161 26.86 52.83 -9.02
CA LEU A 161 27.05 53.75 -10.14
C LEU A 161 27.52 52.99 -11.39
N GLU A 162 26.76 53.06 -12.47
CA GLU A 162 27.05 52.46 -13.77
C GLU A 162 27.71 53.49 -14.71
N ILE A 163 28.74 53.05 -15.44
CA ILE A 163 29.49 53.85 -16.41
C ILE A 163 29.36 53.20 -17.79
N MET A 164 28.72 53.91 -18.71
CA MET A 164 28.48 53.47 -20.09
C MET A 164 29.29 54.36 -21.06
N THR A 165 29.76 53.79 -22.18
CA THR A 165 30.33 54.56 -23.30
C THR A 165 29.32 54.55 -24.46
N GLN A 166 28.94 55.73 -24.96
CA GLN A 166 27.94 55.92 -26.01
C GLN A 166 28.49 56.88 -27.08
N GLY A 167 29.05 56.31 -28.16
CA GLY A 167 29.77 57.08 -29.18
C GLY A 167 30.99 57.81 -28.58
N ASP A 168 31.18 59.07 -28.94
CA ASP A 168 32.29 59.91 -28.47
C ASP A 168 32.12 60.43 -27.02
N HIS A 169 31.14 59.90 -26.27
CA HIS A 169 30.82 60.33 -24.91
C HIS A 169 30.76 59.18 -23.90
N ILE A 170 31.21 59.45 -22.69
CA ILE A 170 31.01 58.63 -21.49
C ILE A 170 29.83 59.22 -20.71
N THR A 171 28.92 58.35 -20.29
CA THR A 171 27.68 58.68 -19.58
C THR A 171 27.59 57.90 -18.27
N PHE A 172 27.08 58.57 -17.23
CA PHE A 172 26.92 58.01 -15.88
C PHE A 172 25.45 57.73 -15.58
N ARG A 173 25.20 56.68 -14.80
CA ARG A 173 23.85 56.32 -14.34
C ARG A 173 23.91 55.78 -12.92
N LEU A 174 23.05 56.26 -12.03
CA LEU A 174 22.85 55.60 -10.74
C LEU A 174 21.91 54.40 -10.91
N LEU A 175 22.28 53.28 -10.29
CA LEU A 175 21.48 52.06 -10.28
C LEU A 175 20.49 52.03 -9.09
N ASP A 176 20.82 52.71 -8.00
CA ASP A 176 19.92 52.88 -6.85
C ASP A 176 18.97 54.09 -7.03
N PRO A 177 17.73 54.04 -6.51
CA PRO A 177 16.69 55.06 -6.70
C PRO A 177 16.90 56.33 -5.83
N VAL A 178 17.99 57.06 -6.07
CA VAL A 178 18.35 58.26 -5.30
C VAL A 178 17.39 59.43 -5.56
N ARG A 179 16.73 59.91 -4.50
CA ARG A 179 15.82 61.09 -4.54
C ARG A 179 16.60 62.40 -4.66
N THR A 180 16.87 62.84 -5.88
CA THR A 180 17.47 64.15 -6.19
C THR A 180 16.46 65.31 -6.15
N ALA A 181 16.94 66.56 -6.10
CA ALA A 181 16.13 67.79 -6.02
C ALA A 181 15.17 68.07 -7.21
N GLN A 182 15.05 67.16 -8.17
CA GLN A 182 13.99 67.14 -9.19
C GLN A 182 12.68 66.51 -8.66
N HIS A 183 12.73 65.69 -7.62
CA HIS A 183 11.57 65.04 -6.98
C HIS A 183 10.80 65.98 -6.04
N LYS A 184 10.48 67.19 -6.51
CA LYS A 184 9.96 68.30 -5.68
C LYS A 184 8.51 68.17 -5.26
N GLU A 185 7.75 67.25 -5.83
CA GLU A 185 6.32 67.08 -5.54
C GLU A 185 6.06 66.60 -4.09
N ASP A 186 7.03 65.92 -3.46
CA ASP A 186 6.97 65.53 -2.04
C ASP A 186 7.02 66.75 -1.08
N GLU A 187 7.69 67.84 -1.48
CA GLU A 187 8.10 68.94 -0.57
C GLU A 187 6.93 69.83 -0.12
N ALA A 188 5.92 69.99 -0.96
CA ALA A 188 4.74 70.79 -0.65
C ALA A 188 3.92 70.24 0.55
N SER A 189 4.16 68.99 0.96
CA SER A 189 3.52 68.36 2.12
C SER A 189 4.26 68.60 3.45
N ASP A 190 5.58 68.82 3.41
CA ASP A 190 6.42 68.84 4.62
C ASP A 190 6.27 70.14 5.43
N ASP A 191 5.87 71.25 4.79
CA ASP A 191 5.70 72.55 5.46
C ASP A 191 4.54 72.60 6.48
N PHE A 192 3.64 71.62 6.44
CA PHE A 192 2.54 71.46 7.41
C PHE A 192 2.93 70.57 8.60
N LEU A 193 4.08 69.90 8.58
CA LEU A 193 4.53 69.01 9.65
C LEU A 193 5.20 69.80 10.80
N PRO A 194 5.18 69.29 12.05
CA PRO A 194 6.01 69.85 13.12
C PRO A 194 7.50 69.72 12.79
N GLN A 195 8.32 70.65 13.32
CA GLN A 195 9.76 70.75 13.01
C GLN A 195 10.53 69.43 13.22
N LYS A 196 10.18 68.67 14.26
CA LYS A 196 10.72 67.34 14.56
C LYS A 196 10.55 66.35 13.40
N TRP A 197 9.33 66.27 12.86
CA TRP A 197 8.99 65.36 11.76
C TRP A 197 9.62 65.77 10.43
N ARG A 198 9.79 67.08 10.17
CA ARG A 198 10.57 67.58 9.02
C ARG A 198 12.03 67.15 9.10
N LEU A 199 12.68 67.36 10.25
CA LEU A 199 14.07 66.92 10.50
C LEU A 199 14.22 65.40 10.34
N GLN A 200 13.24 64.62 10.78
CA GLN A 200 13.22 63.18 10.61
C GLN A 200 13.09 62.76 9.14
N ARG A 201 12.12 63.33 8.39
CA ARG A 201 11.97 63.09 6.95
C ARG A 201 13.22 63.49 6.15
N GLN A 202 13.85 64.61 6.50
CA GLN A 202 15.12 65.06 5.90
C GLN A 202 16.26 64.07 6.14
N ARG A 203 16.35 63.41 7.30
CA ARG A 203 17.31 62.33 7.55
C ARG A 203 16.99 61.09 6.72
N LEU A 204 15.72 60.67 6.67
CA LEU A 204 15.26 59.50 5.91
C LEU A 204 15.42 59.64 4.39
N ARG A 205 15.46 60.86 3.84
CA ARG A 205 15.74 61.09 2.41
C ARG A 205 17.05 60.46 1.94
N ASN A 206 18.05 60.39 2.83
CA ASN A 206 19.41 59.94 2.52
C ASN A 206 19.65 58.46 2.89
N ILE A 207 18.61 57.73 3.28
CA ILE A 207 18.66 56.33 3.70
C ILE A 207 17.72 55.52 2.78
N MET A 208 18.21 54.42 2.22
CA MET A 208 17.43 53.49 1.41
C MET A 208 17.64 52.07 1.93
N LEU A 209 16.56 51.28 2.00
CA LEU A 209 16.62 49.83 2.25
C LEU A 209 16.15 49.12 0.97
N LEU A 210 17.05 48.44 0.29
CA LEU A 210 16.80 47.79 -1.00
C LEU A 210 16.85 46.27 -0.81
N ALA A 211 15.88 45.56 -1.38
CA ALA A 211 15.87 44.10 -1.37
C ALA A 211 16.79 43.57 -2.49
N ASP A 212 17.74 42.70 -2.13
CA ASP A 212 18.57 41.98 -3.10
C ASP A 212 17.95 40.63 -3.48
N ASP A 213 17.38 39.92 -2.49
CA ASP A 213 16.57 38.71 -2.70
C ASP A 213 15.45 38.54 -1.63
N LYS A 214 14.99 37.30 -1.38
CA LYS A 214 13.98 36.98 -0.34
C LYS A 214 14.53 37.12 1.10
N THR A 215 15.85 36.95 1.26
CA THR A 215 16.62 36.75 2.51
C THR A 215 17.74 37.76 2.73
N HIS A 216 18.11 38.57 1.73
CA HIS A 216 19.13 39.62 1.85
C HIS A 216 18.58 40.98 1.42
N ALA A 217 18.95 42.01 2.19
CA ALA A 217 18.66 43.41 1.88
C ALA A 217 19.88 44.28 2.17
N ARG A 218 20.06 45.33 1.37
CA ARG A 218 21.15 46.30 1.55
C ARG A 218 20.63 47.66 2.01
N LEU A 219 21.23 48.18 3.08
CA LEU A 219 21.04 49.54 3.55
C LEU A 219 22.08 50.44 2.86
N VAL A 220 21.62 51.46 2.14
CA VAL A 220 22.46 52.48 1.51
C VAL A 220 22.27 53.80 2.25
N ARG A 221 23.37 54.43 2.67
CA ARG A 221 23.36 55.74 3.35
C ARG A 221 24.21 56.75 2.56
N LEU A 222 23.59 57.86 2.17
CA LEU A 222 24.19 58.85 1.26
C LEU A 222 24.79 60.04 2.03
N SER A 223 26.09 60.26 1.84
CA SER A 223 26.80 61.43 2.35
C SER A 223 26.52 62.70 1.52
N PRO A 224 26.79 63.91 2.06
CA PRO A 224 26.74 65.18 1.31
C PRO A 224 27.72 65.30 0.13
N ALA A 225 28.60 64.32 -0.09
CA ALA A 225 29.42 64.20 -1.30
C ALA A 225 28.72 63.33 -2.35
N GLN A 226 28.26 62.13 -1.97
CA GLN A 226 27.52 61.22 -2.86
C GLN A 226 26.22 61.86 -3.39
N LEU A 227 25.51 62.64 -2.57
CA LEU A 227 24.32 63.38 -2.99
C LEU A 227 24.61 64.39 -4.11
N ARG A 228 25.69 65.17 -4.01
CA ARG A 228 26.08 66.13 -5.06
C ARG A 228 26.51 65.44 -6.35
N VAL A 229 27.15 64.28 -6.26
CA VAL A 229 27.43 63.44 -7.44
C VAL A 229 26.12 62.92 -8.04
N ALA A 230 25.15 62.49 -7.23
CA ALA A 230 23.85 62.02 -7.70
C ALA A 230 23.05 63.11 -8.43
N GLU A 231 23.08 64.34 -7.93
CA GLU A 231 22.46 65.51 -8.57
C GLU A 231 23.12 65.86 -9.91
N LEU A 232 24.44 65.71 -10.05
CA LEU A 232 25.15 65.89 -11.32
C LEU A 232 24.82 64.77 -12.33
N VAL A 233 24.70 63.53 -11.87
CA VAL A 233 24.33 62.38 -12.70
C VAL A 233 22.89 62.50 -13.20
N SER A 234 21.92 62.89 -12.35
CA SER A 234 20.51 63.06 -12.78
C SER A 234 20.28 64.26 -13.71
N GLN A 235 21.23 65.20 -13.79
CA GLN A 235 21.24 66.27 -14.79
C GLN A 235 21.71 65.79 -16.19
N GLY A 236 22.03 64.50 -16.36
CA GLY A 236 22.38 63.92 -17.67
C GLY A 236 23.80 64.28 -18.13
N TRP A 237 24.74 64.43 -17.20
CA TRP A 237 26.13 64.80 -17.47
C TRP A 237 26.83 63.83 -18.43
N LYS A 238 27.58 64.40 -19.40
CA LYS A 238 28.33 63.68 -20.44
C LYS A 238 29.77 64.17 -20.47
N VAL A 239 30.72 63.25 -20.59
CA VAL A 239 32.15 63.56 -20.70
C VAL A 239 32.68 63.09 -22.07
N PRO A 240 33.35 63.93 -22.87
CA PRO A 240 33.97 63.48 -24.12
C PRO A 240 35.03 62.41 -23.89
N VAL A 241 35.09 61.38 -24.74
CA VAL A 241 36.08 60.29 -24.62
C VAL A 241 37.53 60.81 -24.68
N ALA A 242 37.78 61.95 -25.33
CA ALA A 242 39.08 62.61 -25.33
C ALA A 242 39.57 63.07 -23.93
N ALA A 243 38.66 63.30 -22.97
CA ALA A 243 38.99 63.73 -21.60
C ALA A 243 39.21 62.55 -20.62
N ARG A 244 39.26 61.31 -21.10
CA ARG A 244 39.27 60.09 -20.26
C ARG A 244 40.44 60.03 -19.27
N ALA A 245 41.62 60.56 -19.62
CA ALA A 245 42.78 60.59 -18.72
C ALA A 245 42.56 61.46 -17.47
N GLU A 246 41.82 62.57 -17.58
CA GLU A 246 41.41 63.40 -16.44
C GLU A 246 40.28 62.71 -15.65
N LEU A 247 39.35 62.08 -16.38
CA LEU A 247 38.26 61.31 -15.80
C LEU A 247 38.77 60.15 -14.93
N ASP A 248 39.82 59.43 -15.36
CA ASP A 248 40.42 58.31 -14.61
C ASP A 248 41.01 58.75 -13.26
N ALA A 249 41.33 60.03 -13.05
CA ALA A 249 41.68 60.57 -11.73
C ALA A 249 40.42 60.74 -10.85
N ALA A 250 39.35 61.31 -11.40
CA ALA A 250 38.06 61.45 -10.70
C ALA A 250 37.41 60.09 -10.38
N LEU A 251 37.50 59.11 -11.28
CA LEU A 251 36.96 57.76 -11.09
C LEU A 251 37.61 57.03 -9.91
N ARG A 252 38.91 57.22 -9.66
CA ARG A 252 39.60 56.66 -8.48
C ARG A 252 39.11 57.27 -7.16
N VAL A 253 38.66 58.53 -7.17
CA VAL A 253 38.01 59.17 -6.01
C VAL A 253 36.56 58.69 -5.86
N LEU A 254 35.83 58.54 -6.97
CA LEU A 254 34.45 58.04 -6.97
C LEU A 254 34.36 56.58 -6.52
N ALA A 255 35.32 55.73 -6.85
CA ALA A 255 35.37 54.33 -6.42
C ALA A 255 35.52 54.15 -4.89
N ALA A 256 36.00 55.17 -4.16
CA ALA A 256 36.00 55.18 -2.70
C ALA A 256 34.63 55.53 -2.08
N HIS A 257 33.66 55.94 -2.91
CA HIS A 257 32.34 56.41 -2.48
C HIS A 257 31.16 55.72 -3.21
N PHE A 258 31.40 54.97 -4.28
CA PHE A 258 30.39 54.29 -5.06
C PHE A 258 30.84 52.87 -5.42
N ALA A 259 29.90 51.92 -5.45
CA ALA A 259 30.10 50.63 -6.09
C ALA A 259 30.02 50.82 -7.61
N VAL A 260 31.18 50.97 -8.26
CA VAL A 260 31.26 51.31 -9.69
C VAL A 260 31.17 50.05 -10.55
N ALA A 261 30.16 50.00 -11.42
CA ALA A 261 30.02 49.02 -12.49
C ALA A 261 30.41 49.65 -13.83
N SER A 262 31.14 48.91 -14.68
CA SER A 262 31.53 49.35 -16.01
C SER A 262 31.42 48.20 -17.01
N ASP A 263 30.95 48.50 -18.21
CA ASP A 263 30.74 47.55 -19.32
C ASP A 263 32.04 47.23 -20.10
N ALA A 264 33.20 47.52 -19.49
CA ALA A 264 34.53 47.29 -20.05
C ALA A 264 35.15 45.99 -19.52
N GLU A 265 36.21 45.51 -20.18
CA GLU A 265 36.97 44.29 -19.85
C GLU A 265 37.86 44.44 -18.58
N ALA A 266 37.29 44.99 -17.51
CA ALA A 266 37.98 45.37 -16.28
C ALA A 266 38.08 44.21 -15.25
N GLY A 267 38.65 43.09 -15.68
CA GLY A 267 38.94 41.95 -14.79
C GLY A 267 39.65 40.81 -15.52
N HIS A 268 40.45 40.02 -14.80
CA HIS A 268 41.09 38.83 -15.36
C HIS A 268 40.02 37.80 -15.72
N GLU A 269 39.91 37.42 -16.99
CA GLU A 269 38.89 36.45 -17.41
C GLU A 269 39.32 35.02 -17.03
N VAL A 270 38.40 34.32 -16.36
CA VAL A 270 38.60 32.97 -15.80
C VAL A 270 37.61 32.02 -16.44
N THR A 271 38.04 30.79 -16.73
CA THR A 271 37.17 29.73 -17.25
C THR A 271 36.02 29.43 -16.28
N PRO A 272 34.76 29.40 -16.73
CA PRO A 272 33.61 29.15 -15.87
C PRO A 272 33.59 27.70 -15.37
N SER A 273 33.13 27.50 -14.13
CA SER A 273 32.66 26.20 -13.67
C SER A 273 31.27 25.92 -14.25
N SER A 274 31.13 24.82 -15.00
CA SER A 274 29.86 24.28 -15.51
C SER A 274 29.16 23.33 -14.53
N VAL A 275 29.76 23.07 -13.36
CA VAL A 275 29.24 22.16 -12.34
C VAL A 275 28.33 22.93 -11.37
N LEU A 276 27.10 22.43 -11.16
CA LEU A 276 26.15 23.00 -10.22
C LEU A 276 26.46 22.59 -8.77
N ARG A 277 25.93 23.32 -7.79
CA ARG A 277 25.99 23.00 -6.36
C ARG A 277 24.59 22.72 -5.83
N ALA A 278 24.38 21.57 -5.19
CA ALA A 278 23.15 21.23 -4.50
C ALA A 278 23.35 21.42 -2.99
N GLU A 279 22.91 22.56 -2.46
CA GLU A 279 22.96 22.88 -1.04
C GLU A 279 21.80 22.17 -0.31
N LEU A 280 22.14 21.27 0.60
CA LEU A 280 21.22 20.44 1.37
C LEU A 280 21.13 20.90 2.82
N THR A 281 19.92 21.14 3.30
CA THR A 281 19.65 21.56 4.69
C THR A 281 18.52 20.72 5.29
N PRO A 282 18.73 19.97 6.40
CA PRO A 282 17.65 19.23 7.06
C PRO A 282 16.52 20.13 7.56
N HIS A 283 15.27 19.75 7.31
CA HIS A 283 14.08 20.50 7.72
C HIS A 283 13.08 19.58 8.45
N GLY A 284 13.14 19.55 9.78
CA GLY A 284 12.30 18.65 10.58
C GLY A 284 12.62 17.18 10.31
N SER A 285 11.68 16.43 9.73
CA SER A 285 11.90 15.07 9.21
C SER A 285 12.27 15.02 7.72
N GLY A 286 12.18 16.16 7.03
CA GLY A 286 12.41 16.34 5.60
C GLY A 286 13.73 17.04 5.27
N LEU A 287 13.85 17.48 4.02
CA LEU A 287 15.09 18.05 3.46
C LEU A 287 14.77 19.23 2.52
N THR A 288 15.44 20.37 2.74
CA THR A 288 15.49 21.45 1.75
C THR A 288 16.63 21.20 0.77
N VAL A 289 16.34 21.29 -0.53
CA VAL A 289 17.28 21.13 -1.64
C VAL A 289 17.32 22.45 -2.42
N ASN A 290 18.49 23.08 -2.54
CA ASN A 290 18.68 24.31 -3.31
C ASN A 290 19.79 24.13 -4.33
N VAL A 291 19.49 24.27 -5.63
CA VAL A 291 20.44 24.04 -6.73
C VAL A 291 20.90 25.36 -7.35
N LEU A 292 22.20 25.61 -7.27
CA LEU A 292 22.84 26.88 -7.57
C LEU A 292 23.97 26.72 -8.59
N ALA A 293 24.04 27.64 -9.55
CA ALA A 293 25.21 27.83 -10.39
C ALA A 293 26.30 28.58 -9.62
N ALA A 294 27.55 28.09 -9.73
CA ALA A 294 28.71 28.63 -9.02
C ALA A 294 29.90 28.82 -9.99
N PRO A 295 29.85 29.81 -10.90
CA PRO A 295 30.75 29.86 -12.05
C PRO A 295 32.22 30.18 -11.71
N PHE A 296 32.50 30.70 -10.52
CA PHE A 296 33.87 30.86 -9.98
C PHE A 296 34.25 29.73 -8.99
N GLY A 297 33.53 28.61 -8.99
CA GLY A 297 33.71 27.52 -8.03
C GLY A 297 33.36 27.95 -6.61
N ASP A 298 34.29 27.79 -5.68
CA ASP A 298 34.07 27.98 -4.24
C ASP A 298 34.15 29.44 -3.77
N PHE A 299 34.60 30.38 -4.64
CA PHE A 299 34.99 31.73 -4.24
C PHE A 299 34.28 32.87 -4.98
N GLY A 300 33.05 32.65 -5.45
CA GLY A 300 32.23 33.69 -6.07
C GLY A 300 30.73 33.52 -5.81
N PRO A 301 29.88 34.43 -6.32
CA PRO A 301 28.46 34.43 -6.03
C PRO A 301 27.76 33.16 -6.53
N ARG A 302 26.95 32.54 -5.65
CA ARG A 302 25.94 31.55 -6.02
C ARG A 302 24.78 32.24 -6.75
N MET A 303 24.22 31.62 -7.79
CA MET A 303 23.13 32.17 -8.60
C MET A 303 22.14 31.08 -9.05
N ALA A 304 20.91 31.47 -9.38
CA ALA A 304 19.94 30.55 -9.98
C ALA A 304 20.43 30.02 -11.36
N PRO A 305 20.38 28.70 -11.61
CA PRO A 305 20.87 28.09 -12.85
C PRO A 305 20.05 28.53 -14.07
N GLY A 306 20.71 28.81 -15.19
CA GLY A 306 20.10 29.16 -16.48
C GLY A 306 19.35 30.51 -16.50
N ILE A 307 19.46 31.32 -15.45
CA ILE A 307 18.71 32.57 -15.22
C ILE A 307 19.69 33.70 -14.80
N GLY A 308 19.39 34.95 -15.21
CA GLY A 308 20.12 36.14 -14.79
C GLY A 308 21.14 36.64 -15.82
N ARG A 309 22.25 37.24 -15.34
CA ARG A 309 23.33 37.74 -16.20
C ARG A 309 24.25 36.60 -16.65
N GLU A 310 24.64 36.62 -17.93
CA GLU A 310 25.51 35.61 -18.54
C GLU A 310 27.00 35.87 -18.22
N ARG A 311 27.48 37.11 -18.39
CA ARG A 311 28.80 37.55 -17.92
C ARG A 311 28.69 38.10 -16.49
N VAL A 312 29.57 37.65 -15.61
CA VAL A 312 29.57 37.96 -14.17
C VAL A 312 30.99 38.27 -13.70
N THR A 313 31.12 39.12 -12.68
CA THR A 313 32.40 39.50 -12.06
C THR A 313 32.38 39.22 -10.56
N THR A 314 33.55 38.93 -9.98
CA THR A 314 33.76 38.85 -8.53
C THR A 314 35.14 39.39 -8.16
N VAL A 315 35.39 39.64 -6.88
CA VAL A 315 36.71 40.08 -6.39
C VAL A 315 37.28 38.98 -5.50
N HIS A 316 38.39 38.38 -5.92
CA HIS A 316 39.09 37.34 -5.17
C HIS A 316 40.53 37.78 -4.90
N GLN A 317 40.97 37.73 -3.63
CA GLN A 317 42.31 38.15 -3.20
C GLN A 317 42.71 39.57 -3.67
N GLY A 318 41.74 40.48 -3.81
CA GLY A 318 41.95 41.85 -4.28
C GLY A 318 42.03 42.01 -5.81
N ILE A 319 41.90 40.94 -6.59
CA ILE A 319 41.85 40.97 -8.05
C ILE A 319 40.39 40.83 -8.51
N THR A 320 39.95 41.73 -9.39
CA THR A 320 38.67 41.54 -10.09
C THR A 320 38.81 40.44 -11.13
N LEU A 321 38.02 39.39 -10.97
CA LEU A 321 37.88 38.28 -11.90
C LEU A 321 36.58 38.43 -12.69
N SER A 322 36.60 38.09 -13.97
CA SER A 322 35.42 38.03 -14.84
C SER A 322 35.23 36.61 -15.37
N THR A 323 33.99 36.22 -15.67
CA THR A 323 33.71 34.94 -16.36
C THR A 323 32.40 35.02 -17.12
N LYS A 324 32.22 34.10 -18.07
CA LYS A 324 31.00 33.93 -18.85
C LYS A 324 30.36 32.57 -18.53
N ARG A 325 29.17 32.59 -17.93
CA ARG A 325 28.40 31.39 -17.59
C ARG A 325 27.99 30.60 -18.82
N ASP A 326 27.94 29.27 -18.68
CA ASP A 326 27.34 28.38 -19.67
C ASP A 326 25.88 28.06 -19.28
N PHE A 327 24.94 28.87 -19.77
CA PHE A 327 23.52 28.62 -19.58
C PHE A 327 23.03 27.31 -20.24
N SER A 328 23.78 26.74 -21.19
CA SER A 328 23.41 25.48 -21.85
C SER A 328 23.77 24.27 -20.98
N GLY A 329 25.00 24.22 -20.46
CA GLY A 329 25.44 23.25 -19.46
C GLY A 329 24.67 23.35 -18.14
N GLU A 330 24.45 24.56 -17.61
CA GLU A 330 23.64 24.77 -16.40
C GLU A 330 22.21 24.19 -16.55
N ARG A 331 21.56 24.39 -17.70
CA ARG A 331 20.22 23.85 -17.97
C ARG A 331 20.23 22.34 -18.22
N ALA A 332 21.24 21.81 -18.91
CA ALA A 332 21.38 20.37 -19.12
C ALA A 332 21.62 19.61 -17.81
N ALA A 333 22.44 20.16 -16.90
CA ALA A 333 22.67 19.59 -15.58
C ALA A 333 21.41 19.64 -14.69
N LEU A 334 20.62 20.73 -14.77
CA LEU A 334 19.34 20.83 -14.06
C LEU A 334 18.29 19.86 -14.62
N ALA A 335 18.16 19.73 -15.94
CA ALA A 335 17.26 18.76 -16.57
C ALA A 335 17.62 17.31 -16.17
N GLY A 336 18.90 16.97 -16.15
CA GLY A 336 19.37 15.65 -15.68
C GLY A 336 19.13 15.37 -14.20
N LEU A 337 18.84 16.39 -13.38
CA LEU A 337 18.37 16.22 -12.00
C LEU A 337 16.86 15.94 -11.96
N LEU A 338 16.07 16.69 -12.73
CA LEU A 338 14.62 16.52 -12.83
C LEU A 338 14.26 15.14 -13.42
N ASP A 339 14.94 14.70 -14.48
CA ASP A 339 14.85 13.34 -15.05
C ASP A 339 15.19 12.24 -14.02
N ALA A 340 16.00 12.55 -13.01
CA ALA A 340 16.41 11.62 -11.95
C ALA A 340 15.53 11.69 -10.69
N LEU A 341 14.71 12.74 -10.55
CA LEU A 341 13.85 13.07 -9.41
C LEU A 341 12.52 13.65 -9.92
N ASP A 342 11.73 12.78 -10.54
CA ASP A 342 10.43 13.01 -11.21
C ASP A 342 9.30 13.60 -10.34
N PHE A 343 9.59 13.91 -9.08
CA PHE A 343 8.70 14.50 -8.09
C PHE A 343 9.07 15.94 -7.70
N LEU A 344 10.04 16.54 -8.38
CA LEU A 344 10.43 17.96 -8.23
C LEU A 344 9.69 18.84 -9.25
N ASP A 345 9.36 20.07 -8.88
CA ASP A 345 8.75 21.05 -9.79
C ASP A 345 9.77 21.57 -10.83
N ASP A 346 9.49 21.35 -12.12
CA ASP A 346 10.33 21.74 -13.29
C ASP A 346 10.72 23.24 -13.37
N VAL A 347 9.99 24.10 -12.67
CA VAL A 347 10.10 25.57 -12.74
C VAL A 347 10.93 26.14 -11.58
N ALA A 348 11.25 25.32 -10.57
CA ALA A 348 11.95 25.73 -9.36
C ALA A 348 13.44 25.36 -9.37
N HIS A 349 14.15 25.86 -8.36
CA HIS A 349 15.51 25.43 -8.01
C HIS A 349 15.70 25.33 -6.48
N ASP A 350 14.75 25.86 -5.71
CA ASP A 350 14.54 25.71 -4.27
C ASP A 350 13.32 24.80 -3.98
N TRP A 351 13.55 23.59 -3.44
CA TRP A 351 12.49 22.63 -3.08
C TRP A 351 12.52 22.25 -1.59
N LEU A 352 11.34 22.00 -1.01
CA LEU A 352 11.17 21.45 0.34
C LEU A 352 10.57 20.04 0.23
N LEU A 353 11.33 19.03 0.66
CA LEU A 353 10.93 17.62 0.65
C LEU A 353 10.49 17.21 2.05
N ASP A 354 9.22 17.44 2.37
CA ASP A 354 8.64 17.10 3.69
C ASP A 354 8.53 15.58 3.92
N ASP A 355 8.41 14.77 2.86
CA ASP A 355 8.43 13.31 2.96
C ASP A 355 9.86 12.78 3.16
N PRO A 356 10.13 12.00 4.24
CA PRO A 356 11.44 11.42 4.47
C PRO A 356 11.91 10.45 3.39
N GLN A 357 11.00 9.81 2.63
CA GLN A 357 11.40 8.88 1.57
C GLN A 357 11.88 9.63 0.31
N GLN A 358 11.19 10.70 -0.10
CA GLN A 358 11.65 11.66 -1.12
C GLN A 358 12.96 12.32 -0.73
N ALA A 359 13.09 12.79 0.52
CA ALA A 359 14.32 13.38 1.04
C ALA A 359 15.54 12.45 0.92
N LEU A 360 15.40 11.18 1.32
CA LEU A 360 16.45 10.17 1.20
C LEU A 360 16.72 9.77 -0.27
N MET A 361 15.70 9.80 -1.14
CA MET A 361 15.85 9.56 -2.56
C MET A 361 16.62 10.67 -3.28
N ALA A 362 16.40 11.93 -2.90
CA ALA A 362 17.18 13.07 -3.38
C ALA A 362 18.67 12.93 -2.99
N VAL A 363 18.97 12.53 -1.75
CA VAL A 363 20.36 12.26 -1.31
C VAL A 363 20.99 11.08 -2.09
N GLU A 364 20.24 9.99 -2.32
CA GLU A 364 20.73 8.87 -3.13
C GLU A 364 21.08 9.32 -4.56
N LYS A 365 20.18 10.03 -5.23
CA LYS A 365 20.34 10.47 -6.63
C LYS A 365 21.39 11.56 -6.81
N LEU A 366 21.45 12.55 -5.92
CA LEU A 366 22.49 13.59 -5.99
C LEU A 366 23.90 13.00 -5.85
N SER A 367 24.08 11.93 -5.06
CA SER A 367 25.37 11.24 -5.01
C SER A 367 25.78 10.57 -6.34
N GLN A 368 24.79 10.08 -7.11
CA GLN A 368 24.97 9.47 -8.43
C GLN A 368 25.26 10.53 -9.53
N LEU A 369 24.82 11.78 -9.33
CA LEU A 369 25.00 12.91 -10.26
C LEU A 369 26.26 13.75 -9.95
N SER A 370 27.18 13.24 -9.14
CA SER A 370 28.38 13.94 -8.64
C SER A 370 29.36 14.46 -9.71
N ALA A 371 29.21 14.04 -10.98
CA ALA A 371 29.98 14.57 -12.12
C ALA A 371 29.45 15.92 -12.65
N SER A 372 28.17 16.25 -12.43
CA SER A 372 27.52 17.49 -12.90
C SER A 372 26.95 18.35 -11.78
N ILE A 373 26.69 17.78 -10.60
CA ILE A 373 26.15 18.46 -9.43
C ILE A 373 26.92 18.03 -8.18
N VAL A 374 27.59 18.95 -7.50
CA VAL A 374 28.30 18.69 -6.23
C VAL A 374 27.38 19.00 -5.05
N THR A 375 27.21 18.03 -4.17
CA THR A 375 26.36 18.14 -2.98
C THR A 375 27.09 18.84 -1.82
N GLU A 376 26.46 19.84 -1.22
CA GLU A 376 26.97 20.60 -0.08
C GLU A 376 26.00 20.58 1.10
N TRP A 377 26.49 20.79 2.32
CA TRP A 377 25.67 20.79 3.54
C TRP A 377 25.96 22.04 4.38
N PRO A 378 25.34 23.21 4.10
CA PRO A 378 25.71 24.47 4.74
C PRO A 378 25.41 24.51 6.25
N LYS A 379 24.35 23.82 6.70
CA LYS A 379 23.89 23.83 8.10
C LYS A 379 23.30 22.46 8.50
N GLY A 380 24.14 21.53 8.95
CA GLY A 380 23.69 20.25 9.53
C GLY A 380 24.79 19.19 9.65
N LYS A 381 24.44 18.03 10.21
CA LYS A 381 25.21 16.80 9.96
C LYS A 381 24.85 16.30 8.55
N PRO A 382 25.81 15.93 7.69
CA PRO A 382 25.49 15.42 6.36
C PRO A 382 24.80 14.06 6.44
N MET A 383 23.66 13.91 5.76
CA MET A 383 23.01 12.60 5.61
C MET A 383 23.76 11.77 4.57
N LYS A 384 23.94 10.48 4.85
CA LYS A 384 24.57 9.52 3.95
C LYS A 384 23.58 8.41 3.59
N VAL A 385 23.38 8.19 2.30
CA VAL A 385 22.60 7.07 1.77
C VAL A 385 23.56 6.16 1.00
N ARG A 386 23.81 4.97 1.53
CA ARG A 386 24.70 3.95 0.94
C ARG A 386 23.85 2.92 0.19
N GLY A 387 23.99 2.85 -1.14
CA GLY A 387 23.33 1.82 -1.94
C GLY A 387 23.87 0.42 -1.64
N VAL A 388 23.00 -0.56 -1.52
CA VAL A 388 23.36 -1.96 -1.25
C VAL A 388 23.13 -2.81 -2.51
N PRO A 389 24.20 -3.36 -3.13
CA PRO A 389 24.07 -4.38 -4.17
C PRO A 389 23.42 -5.66 -3.62
N ASP A 390 22.52 -6.28 -4.39
CA ASP A 390 21.86 -7.55 -4.05
C ASP A 390 22.87 -8.64 -3.63
N ALA A 391 24.03 -8.69 -4.28
CA ALA A 391 25.10 -9.66 -4.04
C ALA A 391 25.87 -9.46 -2.72
N SER A 392 25.69 -8.34 -2.02
CA SER A 392 26.36 -8.07 -0.72
C SER A 392 25.68 -8.76 0.47
N VAL A 393 24.53 -9.39 0.25
CA VAL A 393 23.81 -10.20 1.25
C VAL A 393 24.10 -11.68 1.00
N THR A 394 24.66 -12.35 2.00
CA THR A 394 24.84 -13.82 1.96
C THR A 394 23.77 -14.50 2.82
N LEU A 395 23.21 -15.61 2.32
CA LEU A 395 22.25 -16.46 3.05
C LEU A 395 22.77 -17.89 3.12
N LYS A 396 22.82 -18.46 4.32
CA LYS A 396 23.29 -19.83 4.59
C LYS A 396 22.21 -20.65 5.28
N ALA A 397 22.12 -21.93 4.92
CA ALA A 397 21.05 -22.82 5.39
C ALA A 397 21.61 -24.14 5.96
N SER A 398 21.29 -24.46 7.21
CA SER A 398 21.68 -25.73 7.84
C SER A 398 20.46 -26.62 8.11
N SER A 399 20.54 -27.87 7.66
CA SER A 399 19.45 -28.85 7.67
C SER A 399 19.27 -29.47 9.06
N LYS A 400 18.06 -29.40 9.60
CA LYS A 400 17.73 -29.79 10.98
C LYS A 400 16.38 -30.51 11.03
N GLY A 401 16.37 -31.72 10.46
CA GLY A 401 15.15 -32.46 10.14
C GLY A 401 14.39 -31.76 9.01
N ASP A 402 13.10 -31.52 9.21
CA ASP A 402 12.21 -30.85 8.23
C ASP A 402 12.39 -29.32 8.18
N TRP A 403 13.27 -28.77 9.02
CA TRP A 403 13.57 -27.34 9.10
C TRP A 403 14.97 -27.04 8.58
N LEU A 404 15.13 -25.86 7.99
CA LEU A 404 16.43 -25.26 7.69
C LEU A 404 16.60 -24.06 8.62
N GLU A 405 17.63 -24.08 9.47
CA GLU A 405 18.02 -22.89 10.22
C GLU A 405 18.77 -21.95 9.26
N LEU A 406 18.33 -20.69 9.22
CA LEU A 406 18.87 -19.67 8.34
C LEU A 406 19.80 -18.74 9.12
N GLU A 407 21.03 -18.67 8.64
CA GLU A 407 21.98 -17.62 8.96
C GLU A 407 22.16 -16.72 7.72
N GLY A 408 22.66 -15.51 7.94
CA GLY A 408 22.92 -14.60 6.84
C GLY A 408 23.41 -13.26 7.33
N GLU A 409 24.19 -12.60 6.48
CA GLU A 409 24.83 -11.34 6.77
C GLU A 409 24.90 -10.45 5.54
N LEU A 410 24.52 -9.19 5.71
CA LEU A 410 24.83 -8.10 4.81
C LEU A 410 26.15 -7.48 5.29
N ARG A 411 27.18 -7.54 4.44
CA ARG A 411 28.46 -6.85 4.67
C ARG A 411 28.40 -5.49 3.98
N LEU A 412 28.84 -4.46 4.67
CA LEU A 412 28.89 -3.09 4.18
C LEU A 412 30.34 -2.65 3.99
N ASP A 413 30.60 -1.74 3.06
CA ASP A 413 31.97 -1.31 2.71
C ASP A 413 32.72 -0.61 3.86
N GLY A 414 31.99 -0.16 4.89
CA GLY A 414 32.55 0.36 6.15
C GLY A 414 32.95 -0.71 7.17
N GLY A 415 32.88 -2.01 6.85
CA GLY A 415 33.16 -3.12 7.77
C GLY A 415 32.02 -3.46 8.74
N GLU A 416 30.91 -2.72 8.69
CA GLU A 416 29.68 -3.00 9.43
C GLU A 416 28.98 -4.25 8.87
N VAL A 417 28.41 -5.08 9.75
CA VAL A 417 27.73 -6.33 9.38
C VAL A 417 26.35 -6.42 10.02
N LEU A 418 25.29 -6.40 9.21
CA LEU A 418 23.91 -6.60 9.66
C LEU A 418 23.52 -8.08 9.57
N LYS A 419 22.99 -8.64 10.67
CA LYS A 419 22.55 -10.05 10.71
C LYS A 419 21.16 -10.22 10.11
N LEU A 420 20.90 -11.36 9.48
CA LEU A 420 19.63 -11.70 8.84
C LEU A 420 18.39 -11.40 9.71
N LYS A 421 18.43 -11.69 11.01
CA LYS A 421 17.32 -11.35 11.91
C LYS A 421 16.99 -9.85 11.89
N GLN A 422 17.99 -8.97 11.95
CA GLN A 422 17.79 -7.52 11.90
C GLN A 422 17.21 -7.13 10.53
N LEU A 423 17.75 -7.66 9.44
CA LEU A 423 17.26 -7.41 8.08
C LEU A 423 15.79 -7.81 7.90
N LEU A 424 15.38 -9.01 8.37
CA LEU A 424 13.99 -9.45 8.28
C LEU A 424 13.06 -8.70 9.23
N ASP A 425 13.51 -8.32 10.44
CA ASP A 425 12.71 -7.55 11.38
C ASP A 425 12.54 -6.08 10.92
N LEU A 426 13.53 -5.50 10.23
CA LEU A 426 13.45 -4.21 9.54
C LEU A 426 12.53 -4.28 8.30
N ALA A 427 12.61 -5.35 7.50
CA ALA A 427 11.72 -5.59 6.36
C ALA A 427 10.26 -5.92 6.76
N ARG A 428 9.99 -6.13 8.06
CA ARG A 428 8.64 -6.27 8.64
C ARG A 428 8.07 -4.96 9.16
N THR A 429 8.91 -4.00 9.57
CA THR A 429 8.49 -2.75 10.22
C THR A 429 8.57 -1.54 9.28
N SER A 430 9.57 -1.48 8.41
CA SER A 430 9.73 -0.40 7.42
C SER A 430 8.93 -0.71 6.15
N ARG A 431 8.18 0.28 5.66
CA ARG A 431 7.65 0.29 4.29
C ARG A 431 8.69 0.81 3.28
N SER A 432 9.67 1.58 3.75
CA SER A 432 10.67 2.26 2.92
C SER A 432 11.78 1.30 2.46
N ARG A 433 12.42 1.62 1.33
CA ARG A 433 13.69 1.00 0.88
C ARG A 433 14.91 1.49 1.65
N TYR A 434 14.75 2.56 2.45
CA TYR A 434 15.80 3.10 3.31
C TYR A 434 15.75 2.49 4.71
N ILE A 435 16.90 2.03 5.19
CA ILE A 435 17.12 1.49 6.54
C ILE A 435 18.10 2.41 7.27
N ALA A 436 17.70 2.96 8.41
CA ALA A 436 18.61 3.73 9.27
C ALA A 436 19.57 2.79 10.02
N LEU A 437 20.86 3.12 10.01
CA LEU A 437 21.91 2.50 10.83
C LEU A 437 22.19 3.28 12.11
N GLY A 438 22.02 4.61 12.07
CA GLY A 438 22.26 5.53 13.17
C GLY A 438 21.79 6.95 12.83
N GLU A 439 22.26 7.95 13.57
CA GLU A 439 21.97 9.37 13.25
C GLU A 439 22.59 9.78 11.90
N GLY A 440 21.75 9.89 10.87
CA GLY A 440 22.14 10.42 9.56
C GLY A 440 22.72 9.41 8.57
N ASP A 441 22.94 8.16 8.97
CA ASP A 441 23.51 7.11 8.12
C ASP A 441 22.43 6.06 7.76
N PHE A 442 22.20 5.89 6.46
CA PHE A 442 21.13 5.07 5.89
C PHE A 442 21.65 4.12 4.80
N LEU A 443 21.05 2.93 4.71
CA LEU A 443 21.19 2.02 3.58
C LEU A 443 20.01 2.15 2.62
N ALA A 444 20.27 2.28 1.33
CA ALA A 444 19.27 2.08 0.28
C ALA A 444 19.33 0.64 -0.22
N LEU A 445 18.30 -0.15 0.07
CA LEU A 445 18.11 -1.44 -0.59
C LEU A 445 17.60 -1.23 -2.01
N SER A 446 18.01 -2.10 -2.95
CA SER A 446 17.29 -2.21 -4.23
C SER A 446 15.85 -2.67 -3.99
N ASP A 447 14.92 -2.32 -4.88
CA ASP A 447 13.54 -2.75 -4.76
C ASP A 447 13.37 -4.27 -4.93
N ALA A 448 14.28 -4.91 -5.68
CA ALA A 448 14.39 -6.37 -5.75
C ALA A 448 14.79 -6.96 -4.40
N LEU A 449 15.88 -6.47 -3.80
CA LEU A 449 16.39 -6.93 -2.50
C LEU A 449 15.40 -6.67 -1.37
N ARG A 450 14.74 -5.50 -1.33
CA ARG A 450 13.65 -5.19 -0.38
C ARG A 450 12.50 -6.17 -0.52
N GLN A 451 12.02 -6.41 -1.74
CA GLN A 451 10.93 -7.35 -1.99
C GLN A 451 11.32 -8.78 -1.60
N GLN A 452 12.55 -9.20 -1.89
CA GLN A 452 13.11 -10.50 -1.51
C GLN A 452 13.18 -10.67 0.00
N LEU A 453 13.80 -9.74 0.74
CA LEU A 453 13.87 -9.79 2.20
C LEU A 453 12.46 -9.82 2.84
N ALA A 454 11.49 -9.11 2.26
CA ALA A 454 10.11 -9.13 2.74
C ALA A 454 9.31 -10.40 2.32
N ASP A 455 9.61 -11.01 1.18
CA ASP A 455 9.13 -12.35 0.78
C ASP A 455 9.68 -13.41 1.77
N LEU A 456 10.99 -13.36 2.06
CA LEU A 456 11.69 -14.24 3.01
C LEU A 456 11.16 -14.06 4.43
N ALA A 457 10.94 -12.82 4.87
CA ALA A 457 10.38 -12.49 6.18
C ALA A 457 8.94 -13.01 6.37
N ALA A 458 8.20 -13.20 5.27
CA ALA A 458 6.85 -13.76 5.23
C ALA A 458 6.81 -15.29 5.13
N LEU A 459 7.93 -15.94 4.85
CA LEU A 459 8.10 -17.39 5.02
C LEU A 459 8.72 -17.72 6.40
N ALA A 460 9.87 -17.12 6.71
CA ALA A 460 10.71 -17.47 7.85
C ALA A 460 10.01 -17.31 9.21
N GLN A 461 10.31 -18.23 10.13
CA GLN A 461 9.92 -18.17 11.54
C GLN A 461 11.10 -17.69 12.40
N THR A 462 10.91 -16.59 13.13
CA THR A 462 11.87 -16.15 14.15
C THR A 462 11.84 -17.14 15.33
N THR A 463 13.00 -17.64 15.73
CA THR A 463 13.17 -18.47 16.94
C THR A 463 13.96 -17.72 18.02
N LYS A 464 14.28 -18.38 19.14
CA LYS A 464 15.21 -17.83 20.14
C LYS A 464 16.67 -17.77 19.64
N THR A 465 17.05 -18.64 18.70
CA THR A 465 18.43 -18.83 18.23
C THR A 465 18.71 -18.18 16.88
N GLY A 466 17.70 -18.02 16.02
CA GLY A 466 17.89 -17.47 14.67
C GLY A 466 16.58 -17.32 13.89
N GLN A 467 16.67 -17.46 12.57
CA GLN A 467 15.52 -17.62 11.67
C GLN A 467 15.47 -19.08 11.20
N ARG A 468 14.30 -19.57 10.80
CA ARG A 468 14.18 -20.89 10.14
C ARG A 468 13.10 -20.91 9.06
N LEU A 469 13.30 -21.76 8.05
CA LEU A 469 12.27 -22.15 7.07
C LEU A 469 11.89 -23.61 7.28
N SER A 470 10.69 -24.00 6.86
CA SER A 470 10.41 -25.40 6.56
C SER A 470 11.11 -25.78 5.26
N GLY A 471 11.50 -27.05 5.08
CA GLY A 471 12.14 -27.52 3.84
C GLY A 471 11.33 -27.17 2.57
N VAL A 472 10.00 -27.18 2.69
CA VAL A 472 9.08 -26.79 1.62
C VAL A 472 9.09 -25.29 1.34
N ALA A 473 9.12 -24.44 2.37
CA ALA A 473 9.23 -22.99 2.18
C ALA A 473 10.58 -22.56 1.57
N ALA A 474 11.66 -23.27 1.89
CA ALA A 474 12.97 -23.02 1.27
C ALA A 474 13.01 -23.43 -0.21
N LEU A 475 12.31 -24.50 -0.60
CA LEU A 475 12.27 -24.91 -2.02
C LEU A 475 11.26 -24.07 -2.82
N ALA A 476 10.21 -23.56 -2.18
CA ALA A 476 9.36 -22.49 -2.75
C ALA A 476 10.15 -21.21 -3.04
N TRP A 477 11.14 -20.89 -2.21
CA TRP A 477 12.06 -19.75 -2.40
C TRP A 477 12.95 -19.95 -3.63
N GLU A 478 13.70 -21.06 -3.71
CA GLU A 478 14.48 -21.40 -4.92
C GLU A 478 13.59 -21.41 -6.19
N ALA A 479 12.41 -22.02 -6.10
CA ALA A 479 11.44 -22.11 -7.20
C ALA A 479 10.83 -20.77 -7.65
N SER A 480 10.94 -19.70 -6.86
CA SER A 480 10.41 -18.38 -7.23
C SER A 480 11.45 -17.43 -7.83
N GLY A 481 12.67 -17.92 -8.10
CA GLY A 481 13.65 -17.25 -8.95
C GLY A 481 14.23 -15.96 -8.37
N HIS A 482 14.29 -15.85 -7.04
CA HIS A 482 14.95 -14.72 -6.36
C HIS A 482 16.48 -14.79 -6.56
N SER A 483 17.15 -13.64 -6.65
CA SER A 483 18.62 -13.57 -6.82
C SER A 483 19.39 -13.98 -5.56
N LEU A 484 18.76 -13.93 -4.39
CA LEU A 484 19.30 -14.42 -3.12
C LEU A 484 19.21 -15.95 -2.99
N ALA A 485 20.17 -16.66 -3.59
CA ALA A 485 20.34 -18.11 -3.44
C ALA A 485 20.65 -18.54 -2.00
N LEU A 486 20.23 -19.74 -1.59
CA LEU A 486 20.52 -20.29 -0.26
C LEU A 486 21.77 -21.18 -0.29
N GLU A 487 22.91 -20.69 0.25
CA GLU A 487 24.14 -21.47 0.45
C GLU A 487 23.96 -22.52 1.56
N GLY A 488 23.28 -23.61 1.26
CA GLY A 488 23.05 -24.66 2.26
C GLY A 488 24.16 -25.71 2.37
N ASP A 489 23.96 -26.60 3.34
CA ASP A 489 24.77 -27.80 3.55
C ASP A 489 24.57 -28.88 2.47
N THR A 490 25.21 -30.04 2.63
CA THR A 490 25.15 -31.15 1.68
C THR A 490 23.73 -31.70 1.49
N ALA A 491 22.94 -31.77 2.55
CA ALA A 491 21.56 -32.27 2.50
C ALA A 491 20.64 -31.27 1.77
N TRP A 492 20.84 -29.97 1.99
CA TRP A 492 20.15 -28.92 1.23
C TRP A 492 20.52 -28.97 -0.26
N ARG A 493 21.81 -29.03 -0.59
CA ARG A 493 22.29 -29.07 -1.99
C ARG A 493 21.71 -30.25 -2.75
N GLN A 494 21.70 -31.45 -2.15
CA GLN A 494 21.08 -32.64 -2.73
C GLN A 494 19.58 -32.43 -2.99
N ARG A 495 18.85 -31.81 -2.06
CA ARG A 495 17.41 -31.57 -2.20
C ARG A 495 17.08 -30.49 -3.24
N SER A 496 17.86 -29.41 -3.33
CA SER A 496 17.73 -28.39 -4.37
C SER A 496 18.11 -28.93 -5.76
N GLN A 497 19.18 -29.72 -5.87
CA GLN A 497 19.54 -30.41 -7.12
C GLN A 497 18.47 -31.42 -7.56
N ALA A 498 17.87 -32.17 -6.63
CA ALA A 498 16.77 -33.07 -6.94
C ALA A 498 15.53 -32.33 -7.46
N TRP A 499 15.19 -31.16 -6.88
CA TRP A 499 14.14 -30.28 -7.40
C TRP A 499 14.45 -29.78 -8.82
N ALA A 500 15.66 -29.27 -9.06
CA ALA A 500 16.06 -28.77 -10.38
C ALA A 500 15.99 -29.88 -11.46
N ALA A 501 16.59 -31.04 -11.18
CA ALA A 501 16.56 -32.19 -12.08
C ALA A 501 15.13 -32.72 -12.32
N ALA A 502 14.27 -32.67 -11.30
CA ALA A 502 12.85 -33.00 -11.46
C ALA A 502 12.12 -32.00 -12.35
N GLN A 503 12.44 -30.69 -12.32
CA GLN A 503 11.76 -29.72 -13.19
C GLN A 503 12.06 -29.92 -14.69
N GLU A 504 13.25 -30.40 -15.01
CA GLU A 504 13.68 -30.78 -16.38
C GLU A 504 13.16 -32.16 -16.81
N GLN A 505 12.71 -33.00 -15.87
CA GLN A 505 12.28 -34.37 -16.17
C GLN A 505 11.00 -34.42 -17.01
N ILE A 506 11.12 -34.92 -18.23
CA ILE A 506 9.98 -35.21 -19.11
C ILE A 506 9.35 -36.54 -18.68
N PHE A 507 8.09 -36.49 -18.24
CA PHE A 507 7.28 -37.68 -18.02
C PHE A 507 6.47 -38.01 -19.28
N GLU A 508 6.53 -39.28 -19.70
CA GLU A 508 5.68 -39.85 -20.74
C GLU A 508 4.33 -40.29 -20.15
N VAL A 509 3.30 -40.40 -20.99
CA VAL A 509 1.98 -40.85 -20.55
C VAL A 509 2.02 -42.36 -20.25
N PRO A 510 1.45 -42.85 -19.13
CA PRO A 510 1.50 -44.28 -18.81
C PRO A 510 0.75 -45.10 -19.86
N ALA A 511 1.38 -46.17 -20.36
CA ALA A 511 0.77 -47.06 -21.36
C ALA A 511 -0.53 -47.77 -20.88
N GLY A 512 -0.82 -47.74 -19.58
CA GLY A 512 -2.09 -48.21 -19.00
C GLY A 512 -3.25 -47.19 -19.01
N LEU A 513 -3.04 -45.98 -19.56
CA LEU A 513 -4.07 -44.95 -19.67
C LEU A 513 -4.91 -45.16 -20.95
N ALA A 514 -6.19 -45.50 -20.78
CA ALA A 514 -7.16 -45.63 -21.86
C ALA A 514 -7.76 -44.27 -22.27
N ALA A 515 -6.92 -43.25 -22.48
CA ALA A 515 -7.29 -41.91 -22.93
C ALA A 515 -6.12 -41.19 -23.61
N GLU A 516 -6.43 -40.42 -24.65
CA GLU A 516 -5.51 -39.40 -25.19
C GLU A 516 -5.64 -38.12 -24.35
N LEU A 517 -4.52 -37.55 -23.94
CA LEU A 517 -4.47 -36.27 -23.22
C LEU A 517 -4.29 -35.12 -24.20
N ARG A 518 -5.12 -34.07 -24.09
CA ARG A 518 -4.87 -32.78 -24.78
C ARG A 518 -3.59 -32.14 -24.24
N ASP A 519 -2.96 -31.23 -25.01
CA ASP A 519 -1.66 -30.63 -24.66
C ASP A 519 -1.59 -30.05 -23.23
N TYR A 520 -2.61 -29.30 -22.81
CA TYR A 520 -2.68 -28.78 -21.43
C TYR A 520 -2.89 -29.90 -20.39
N GLN A 521 -3.57 -30.99 -20.72
CA GLN A 521 -3.72 -32.14 -19.82
C GLN A 521 -2.41 -32.91 -19.68
N LEU A 522 -1.63 -33.03 -20.77
CA LEU A 522 -0.28 -33.58 -20.78
C LEU A 522 0.70 -32.70 -19.99
N GLU A 523 0.64 -31.38 -20.17
CA GLU A 523 1.38 -30.40 -19.37
C GLU A 523 1.05 -30.54 -17.87
N GLY A 524 -0.24 -30.58 -17.52
CA GLY A 524 -0.69 -30.68 -16.14
C GLY A 524 -0.33 -32.01 -15.49
N TYR A 525 -0.44 -33.13 -16.23
CA TYR A 525 0.10 -34.43 -15.80
C TYR A 525 1.62 -34.36 -15.55
N ARG A 526 2.40 -33.78 -16.47
CA ARG A 526 3.85 -33.60 -16.30
C ARG A 526 4.18 -32.69 -15.11
N TRP A 527 3.42 -31.63 -14.88
CA TRP A 527 3.57 -30.76 -13.71
C TRP A 527 3.27 -31.53 -12.40
N LEU A 528 2.17 -32.28 -12.33
CA LEU A 528 1.87 -33.15 -11.19
C LEU A 528 3.01 -34.15 -10.90
N MET A 529 3.54 -34.80 -11.94
CA MET A 529 4.62 -35.77 -11.79
C MET A 529 5.93 -35.14 -11.30
N ARG A 530 6.29 -33.93 -11.78
CA ARG A 530 7.49 -33.19 -11.34
C ARG A 530 7.40 -32.74 -9.88
N LEU A 531 6.21 -32.37 -9.40
CA LEU A 531 5.98 -32.15 -7.96
C LEU A 531 6.05 -33.46 -7.16
N ALA A 532 5.47 -34.54 -7.69
CA ALA A 532 5.40 -35.84 -7.03
C ALA A 532 6.74 -36.60 -6.96
N SER A 533 7.68 -36.37 -7.88
CA SER A 533 9.07 -36.85 -7.77
C SER A 533 9.91 -35.98 -6.82
N SER A 534 9.57 -34.69 -6.70
CA SER A 534 10.23 -33.75 -5.78
C SER A 534 9.77 -33.84 -4.32
N GLY A 535 8.71 -34.61 -4.03
CA GLY A 535 8.13 -34.72 -2.69
C GLY A 535 7.23 -33.56 -2.27
N PHE A 536 6.66 -32.81 -3.22
CA PHE A 536 5.71 -31.73 -2.97
C PHE A 536 4.28 -32.12 -3.24
N GLY A 537 3.35 -31.60 -2.44
CA GLY A 537 1.94 -31.61 -2.81
C GLY A 537 1.60 -30.58 -3.89
N ALA A 538 0.43 -30.76 -4.51
CA ALA A 538 -0.04 -29.99 -5.65
C ALA A 538 -1.51 -29.59 -5.50
N VAL A 539 -1.88 -28.42 -6.02
CA VAL A 539 -3.27 -27.95 -6.13
C VAL A 539 -3.61 -27.78 -7.60
N LEU A 540 -4.39 -28.70 -8.16
CA LEU A 540 -4.92 -28.57 -9.52
C LEU A 540 -6.26 -27.85 -9.47
N ALA A 541 -6.20 -26.54 -9.68
CA ALA A 541 -7.30 -25.58 -9.59
C ALA A 541 -7.84 -25.15 -10.98
N ASP A 542 -7.62 -25.97 -12.01
CA ASP A 542 -8.24 -25.87 -13.35
C ASP A 542 -9.76 -25.65 -13.27
N ASP A 543 -10.33 -25.00 -14.28
CA ASP A 543 -11.78 -24.82 -14.41
C ASP A 543 -12.59 -26.14 -14.46
N MET A 544 -13.90 -26.02 -14.20
CA MET A 544 -14.82 -27.15 -14.14
C MET A 544 -15.09 -27.71 -15.54
N GLY A 545 -14.66 -28.95 -15.78
CA GLY A 545 -14.82 -29.64 -17.06
C GLY A 545 -13.52 -29.88 -17.85
N LEU A 546 -12.40 -29.24 -17.47
CA LEU A 546 -11.10 -29.38 -18.15
C LEU A 546 -10.44 -30.77 -18.03
N GLY A 547 -11.00 -31.69 -17.23
CA GLY A 547 -10.49 -33.06 -17.08
C GLY A 547 -9.45 -33.23 -15.96
N LYS A 548 -9.70 -32.65 -14.78
CA LYS A 548 -8.85 -32.85 -13.60
C LYS A 548 -8.71 -34.33 -13.21
N THR A 549 -9.77 -35.14 -13.31
CA THR A 549 -9.70 -36.58 -13.02
C THR A 549 -8.76 -37.32 -13.95
N VAL A 550 -8.82 -37.13 -15.27
CA VAL A 550 -7.96 -37.90 -16.20
C VAL A 550 -6.47 -37.54 -16.05
N GLN A 551 -6.16 -36.26 -15.77
CA GLN A 551 -4.81 -35.83 -15.35
C GLN A 551 -4.36 -36.55 -14.05
N THR A 552 -5.28 -36.68 -13.09
CA THR A 552 -5.03 -37.36 -11.80
C THR A 552 -4.88 -38.87 -11.95
N LEU A 553 -5.70 -39.51 -12.77
CA LEU A 553 -5.62 -40.95 -13.07
C LEU A 553 -4.34 -41.31 -13.82
N SER A 554 -3.86 -40.42 -14.70
CA SER A 554 -2.53 -40.54 -15.34
C SER A 554 -1.41 -40.52 -14.29
N MET A 555 -1.48 -39.61 -13.31
CA MET A 555 -0.52 -39.55 -12.20
C MET A 555 -0.61 -40.77 -11.27
N LEU A 556 -1.83 -41.23 -10.95
CA LEU A 556 -2.05 -42.44 -10.13
C LEU A 556 -1.54 -43.71 -10.82
N LEU A 557 -1.75 -43.86 -12.13
CA LEU A 557 -1.16 -44.95 -12.94
C LEU A 557 0.38 -44.92 -12.88
N GLN A 558 1.00 -43.76 -13.09
CA GLN A 558 2.46 -43.63 -13.05
C GLN A 558 3.06 -43.91 -11.67
N ARG A 559 2.27 -43.70 -10.60
CA ARG A 559 2.67 -43.92 -9.20
C ARG A 559 2.15 -45.24 -8.62
N ALA A 560 1.45 -46.06 -9.40
CA ALA A 560 0.70 -47.22 -8.91
C ALA A 560 1.59 -48.25 -8.19
N ASP A 561 2.76 -48.54 -8.74
CA ASP A 561 3.67 -49.56 -8.22
C ASP A 561 4.40 -49.15 -6.92
N GLY A 562 4.31 -47.88 -6.50
CA GLY A 562 4.94 -47.40 -5.26
C GLY A 562 4.12 -47.64 -3.98
N GLY A 563 2.85 -48.02 -4.09
CA GLY A 563 1.99 -48.30 -2.93
C GLY A 563 0.54 -47.81 -3.11
N PRO A 564 -0.33 -48.03 -2.10
CA PRO A 564 -1.75 -47.73 -2.19
C PRO A 564 -2.03 -46.23 -2.20
N ALA A 565 -3.12 -45.85 -2.87
CA ALA A 565 -3.61 -44.48 -2.94
C ALA A 565 -4.97 -44.30 -2.25
N LEU A 566 -5.18 -43.13 -1.65
CA LEU A 566 -6.46 -42.70 -1.05
C LEU A 566 -7.05 -41.56 -1.88
N VAL A 567 -8.29 -41.71 -2.35
CA VAL A 567 -9.07 -40.64 -2.95
C VAL A 567 -10.21 -40.27 -2.00
N VAL A 568 -10.16 -39.07 -1.43
CA VAL A 568 -11.23 -38.53 -0.58
C VAL A 568 -12.04 -37.54 -1.38
N ALA A 569 -13.35 -37.73 -1.42
CA ALA A 569 -14.24 -36.89 -2.23
C ALA A 569 -15.60 -36.64 -1.54
N PRO A 570 -16.46 -35.78 -2.11
CA PRO A 570 -17.88 -35.77 -1.77
C PRO A 570 -18.52 -37.15 -2.00
N THR A 571 -19.41 -37.59 -1.10
CA THR A 571 -20.13 -38.88 -1.22
C THR A 571 -20.83 -39.03 -2.57
N SER A 572 -21.21 -37.92 -3.20
CA SER A 572 -21.79 -37.85 -4.53
C SER A 572 -20.89 -38.36 -5.65
N VAL A 573 -19.59 -38.06 -5.61
CA VAL A 573 -18.67 -38.37 -6.72
C VAL A 573 -17.91 -39.67 -6.52
N CYS A 574 -18.00 -40.32 -5.36
CA CYS A 574 -17.25 -41.56 -5.06
C CYS A 574 -17.51 -42.67 -6.10
N GLY A 575 -18.77 -42.89 -6.52
CA GLY A 575 -19.09 -43.84 -7.59
C GLY A 575 -18.63 -43.39 -8.98
N ASN A 576 -18.57 -42.08 -9.23
CA ASN A 576 -18.04 -41.54 -10.48
C ASN A 576 -16.53 -41.79 -10.59
N TRP A 577 -15.79 -41.75 -9.47
CA TRP A 577 -14.38 -42.13 -9.43
C TRP A 577 -14.17 -43.61 -9.77
N MET A 578 -15.00 -44.52 -9.27
CA MET A 578 -14.92 -45.95 -9.66
C MET A 578 -15.12 -46.14 -11.17
N LEU A 579 -16.10 -45.44 -11.76
CA LEU A 579 -16.36 -45.49 -13.20
C LEU A 579 -15.25 -44.85 -14.05
N GLU A 580 -14.70 -43.71 -13.62
CA GLU A 580 -13.61 -43.04 -14.34
C GLU A 580 -12.29 -43.81 -14.22
N VAL A 581 -12.01 -44.49 -13.09
CA VAL A 581 -10.90 -45.47 -12.99
C VAL A 581 -11.13 -46.64 -13.95
N ALA A 582 -12.28 -47.31 -13.90
CA ALA A 582 -12.56 -48.47 -14.76
C ALA A 582 -12.52 -48.11 -16.26
N ARG A 583 -12.88 -46.88 -16.62
CA ARG A 583 -12.84 -46.37 -18.00
C ARG A 583 -11.45 -45.97 -18.48
N PHE A 584 -10.69 -45.22 -17.68
CA PHE A 584 -9.45 -44.56 -18.13
C PHE A 584 -8.18 -45.19 -17.58
N ALA A 585 -8.26 -45.91 -16.45
CA ALA A 585 -7.12 -46.49 -15.76
C ALA A 585 -7.41 -47.93 -15.27
N PRO A 586 -7.80 -48.87 -16.15
CA PRO A 586 -8.23 -50.22 -15.77
C PRO A 586 -7.12 -51.10 -15.14
N GLY A 587 -5.87 -50.63 -15.14
CA GLY A 587 -4.76 -51.25 -14.41
C GLY A 587 -4.70 -50.92 -12.90
N LEU A 588 -5.60 -50.07 -12.40
CA LEU A 588 -5.75 -49.73 -10.98
C LEU A 588 -6.90 -50.52 -10.34
N GLN A 589 -6.68 -51.04 -9.14
CA GLN A 589 -7.70 -51.77 -8.38
C GLN A 589 -8.47 -50.81 -7.48
N VAL A 590 -9.64 -50.36 -7.93
CA VAL A 590 -10.46 -49.40 -7.17
C VAL A 590 -11.47 -50.09 -6.25
N SER A 591 -11.54 -49.64 -4.99
CA SER A 591 -12.57 -50.07 -4.03
C SER A 591 -13.16 -48.89 -3.26
N LEU A 592 -14.40 -49.03 -2.79
CA LEU A 592 -15.09 -48.01 -2.00
C LEU A 592 -14.96 -48.34 -0.50
N TYR A 593 -14.54 -47.37 0.30
CA TYR A 593 -14.31 -47.54 1.73
C TYR A 593 -15.61 -47.82 2.49
N GLY A 594 -15.68 -48.99 3.12
CA GLY A 594 -16.85 -49.45 3.86
C GLY A 594 -17.95 -50.11 3.01
N ASP A 595 -17.74 -50.27 1.69
CA ASP A 595 -18.63 -51.05 0.82
C ASP A 595 -18.40 -52.57 1.02
N GLY A 596 -19.38 -53.40 0.67
CA GLY A 596 -19.37 -54.86 0.90
C GLY A 596 -19.65 -55.30 2.35
N ILE A 597 -19.24 -54.51 3.35
CA ILE A 597 -19.36 -54.85 4.80
C ILE A 597 -20.83 -55.07 5.25
N ALA A 598 -21.81 -54.55 4.50
CA ALA A 598 -23.23 -54.80 4.74
C ALA A 598 -23.68 -56.26 4.50
N ASN A 599 -22.89 -57.06 3.76
CA ASN A 599 -23.21 -58.43 3.38
C ASN A 599 -22.28 -59.49 4.04
N GLU A 600 -21.19 -59.07 4.69
CA GLU A 600 -20.25 -59.98 5.37
C GLU A 600 -20.49 -60.10 6.88
N VAL A 601 -21.33 -59.24 7.46
CA VAL A 601 -21.65 -59.23 8.90
C VAL A 601 -23.10 -59.68 9.07
N GLU A 602 -23.33 -60.99 8.94
CA GLU A 602 -24.61 -61.59 9.34
C GLU A 602 -24.75 -61.53 10.88
N PRO A 603 -25.97 -61.34 11.45
CA PRO A 603 -26.10 -61.00 12.86
C PRO A 603 -25.87 -62.15 13.85
N GLU A 604 -25.77 -63.41 13.39
CA GLU A 604 -25.98 -64.59 14.25
C GLU A 604 -24.71 -65.04 15.01
N ASP A 605 -23.49 -64.79 14.49
CA ASP A 605 -22.25 -65.38 15.02
C ASP A 605 -21.66 -64.71 16.30
N GLU A 606 -21.98 -63.45 16.62
CA GLU A 606 -21.30 -62.68 17.69
C GLU A 606 -22.16 -62.35 18.93
N VAL A 607 -23.40 -62.85 19.04
CA VAL A 607 -24.34 -62.45 20.13
C VAL A 607 -24.08 -63.19 21.47
N SER A 608 -23.28 -64.27 21.47
CA SER A 608 -23.33 -65.31 22.51
C SER A 608 -22.70 -65.00 23.88
N GLU A 609 -21.92 -63.93 24.08
CA GLU A 609 -21.16 -63.72 25.33
C GLU A 609 -21.37 -62.38 26.07
N LEU A 610 -22.23 -61.47 25.57
CA LEU A 610 -22.39 -60.11 26.15
C LEU A 610 -23.82 -59.72 26.55
N ALA A 611 -24.79 -60.63 26.42
CA ALA A 611 -26.22 -60.31 26.54
C ALA A 611 -26.76 -60.05 27.98
N GLU A 612 -25.95 -60.21 29.03
CA GLU A 612 -26.45 -60.23 30.42
C GLU A 612 -26.52 -58.87 31.16
N THR A 613 -25.99 -57.77 30.61
CA THR A 613 -25.81 -56.52 31.40
C THR A 613 -26.30 -55.22 30.77
N THR A 614 -26.82 -55.22 29.53
CA THR A 614 -27.47 -54.05 28.91
C THR A 614 -28.69 -54.45 28.08
N SER A 615 -29.58 -53.48 27.82
CA SER A 615 -30.75 -53.68 26.95
C SER A 615 -30.32 -54.11 25.54
N ALA A 616 -30.87 -55.22 25.06
CA ALA A 616 -30.41 -55.93 23.85
C ALA A 616 -30.20 -55.03 22.63
N ASP A 617 -31.12 -54.10 22.35
CA ASP A 617 -31.04 -53.21 21.19
C ASP A 617 -29.77 -52.33 21.19
N ALA A 618 -29.46 -51.72 22.34
CA ALA A 618 -28.28 -50.86 22.50
C ALA A 618 -26.97 -51.66 22.48
N ALA A 619 -26.99 -52.90 22.96
CA ALA A 619 -25.85 -53.82 22.84
C ALA A 619 -25.63 -54.21 21.37
N ALA A 620 -26.68 -54.55 20.63
CA ALA A 620 -26.63 -54.95 19.23
C ALA A 620 -26.16 -53.81 18.30
N GLU A 621 -26.64 -52.58 18.49
CA GLU A 621 -26.12 -51.42 17.74
C GLU A 621 -24.63 -51.17 18.02
N THR A 622 -24.20 -51.33 19.27
CA THR A 622 -22.80 -51.10 19.68
C THR A 622 -21.86 -52.21 19.17
N LEU A 623 -22.30 -53.47 19.21
CA LEU A 623 -21.55 -54.61 18.64
C LEU A 623 -21.40 -54.46 17.12
N THR A 624 -22.50 -54.15 16.41
CA THR A 624 -22.47 -54.04 14.95
C THR A 624 -21.64 -52.86 14.42
N ASP A 625 -21.57 -51.70 15.10
CA ASP A 625 -20.62 -50.65 14.68
C ASP A 625 -19.15 -51.05 14.95
N ASN A 626 -18.85 -51.72 16.06
CA ASN A 626 -17.52 -52.24 16.33
C ASN A 626 -17.07 -53.28 15.29
N ALA A 627 -17.94 -54.24 14.93
CA ALA A 627 -17.69 -55.20 13.85
C ALA A 627 -17.44 -54.50 12.50
N ARG A 628 -18.25 -53.47 12.16
CA ARG A 628 -18.07 -52.66 10.95
C ARG A 628 -16.74 -51.89 10.94
N ARG A 629 -16.34 -51.27 12.06
CA ARG A 629 -15.02 -50.60 12.19
C ARG A 629 -13.87 -51.61 12.11
N ALA A 630 -14.03 -52.81 12.66
CA ALA A 630 -13.04 -53.88 12.55
C ALA A 630 -12.88 -54.36 11.09
N ALA A 631 -13.97 -54.55 10.36
CA ALA A 631 -13.95 -54.87 8.93
C ALA A 631 -13.29 -53.76 8.10
N ARG A 632 -13.61 -52.48 8.34
CA ARG A 632 -12.91 -51.34 7.70
C ARG A 632 -11.42 -51.30 8.01
N ARG A 633 -11.01 -51.64 9.24
CA ARG A 633 -9.59 -51.80 9.61
C ARG A 633 -8.91 -52.96 8.88
N ARG A 634 -9.63 -54.05 8.56
CA ARG A 634 -9.13 -55.12 7.69
C ARG A 634 -8.99 -54.63 6.24
N GLN A 635 -10.01 -53.97 5.67
CA GLN A 635 -9.98 -53.39 4.33
C GLN A 635 -8.75 -52.51 4.11
N VAL A 636 -8.50 -51.53 4.98
CA VAL A 636 -7.37 -50.59 4.87
C VAL A 636 -6.01 -51.27 5.05
N ARG A 637 -5.93 -52.37 5.82
CA ARG A 637 -4.69 -53.14 6.00
C ARG A 637 -4.37 -54.10 4.85
N ALA A 638 -5.33 -54.43 4.00
CA ALA A 638 -5.14 -55.33 2.87
C ALA A 638 -4.59 -54.64 1.61
N LEU A 639 -4.60 -53.30 1.59
CA LEU A 639 -4.21 -52.50 0.42
C LEU A 639 -2.70 -52.51 0.18
N GLY A 640 -2.30 -52.71 -1.08
CA GLY A 640 -0.93 -52.69 -1.56
C GLY A 640 -0.74 -51.78 -2.80
N PRO A 641 0.34 -51.99 -3.57
CA PRO A 641 0.55 -51.29 -4.84
C PRO A 641 -0.62 -51.49 -5.81
N ARG A 642 -0.91 -50.46 -6.60
CA ARG A 642 -2.04 -50.34 -7.56
C ARG A 642 -3.44 -50.22 -6.96
N ASP A 643 -3.60 -50.37 -5.64
CA ASP A 643 -4.91 -50.23 -5.01
C ASP A 643 -5.28 -48.75 -4.79
N VAL A 644 -6.53 -48.41 -5.09
CA VAL A 644 -7.10 -47.07 -4.95
C VAL A 644 -8.35 -47.15 -4.08
N LEU A 645 -8.23 -46.70 -2.83
CA LEU A 645 -9.36 -46.61 -1.92
C LEU A 645 -10.09 -45.28 -2.11
N VAL A 646 -11.36 -45.32 -2.52
CA VAL A 646 -12.23 -44.15 -2.59
C VAL A 646 -12.99 -44.01 -1.28
N CYS A 647 -12.97 -42.83 -0.65
CA CYS A 647 -13.61 -42.55 0.63
C CYS A 647 -14.39 -41.24 0.59
N SER A 648 -15.51 -41.15 1.33
CA SER A 648 -16.22 -39.88 1.49
C SER A 648 -15.60 -39.01 2.59
N TYR A 649 -15.68 -37.68 2.44
CA TYR A 649 -15.34 -36.74 3.50
C TYR A 649 -16.10 -36.93 4.82
N ALA A 650 -17.26 -37.61 4.79
CA ALA A 650 -18.01 -37.95 5.99
C ALA A 650 -17.34 -39.12 6.73
N LEU A 651 -16.99 -40.19 6.01
CA LEU A 651 -16.31 -41.35 6.58
C LEU A 651 -14.89 -41.01 7.07
N LEU A 652 -14.13 -40.18 6.34
CA LEU A 652 -12.84 -39.68 6.82
C LEU A 652 -12.94 -38.93 8.16
N GLN A 653 -14.06 -38.26 8.43
CA GLN A 653 -14.28 -37.56 9.70
C GLN A 653 -14.62 -38.51 10.86
N ILE A 654 -15.17 -39.70 10.57
CA ILE A 654 -15.65 -40.68 11.55
C ILE A 654 -14.56 -41.73 11.85
N ASP A 655 -13.80 -42.12 10.83
CA ASP A 655 -12.79 -43.18 10.86
C ASP A 655 -11.37 -42.64 10.60
N GLY A 656 -11.11 -41.39 10.96
CA GLY A 656 -9.79 -40.77 10.80
C GLY A 656 -8.68 -41.50 11.59
N ASP A 657 -9.03 -42.25 12.63
CA ASP A 657 -8.12 -43.15 13.35
C ASP A 657 -7.68 -44.36 12.52
N ILE A 658 -8.50 -44.77 11.54
CA ILE A 658 -8.23 -45.87 10.62
C ILE A 658 -7.48 -45.33 9.40
N LEU A 659 -8.01 -44.28 8.78
CA LEU A 659 -7.56 -43.77 7.48
C LEU A 659 -6.27 -42.94 7.55
N CYS A 660 -5.91 -42.39 8.72
CA CYS A 660 -4.66 -41.65 8.93
C CYS A 660 -3.57 -42.48 9.65
N ALA A 661 -3.82 -43.77 9.91
CA ALA A 661 -2.84 -44.70 10.45
C ALA A 661 -1.79 -45.20 9.43
N PRO A 662 -2.15 -45.62 8.19
CA PRO A 662 -1.15 -46.00 7.19
C PRO A 662 -0.43 -44.79 6.60
N GLN A 663 0.71 -45.06 5.95
CA GLN A 663 1.35 -44.15 5.01
C GLN A 663 0.81 -44.44 3.61
N TRP A 664 0.18 -43.48 2.95
CA TRP A 664 -0.31 -43.60 1.59
C TRP A 664 0.75 -43.15 0.58
N HIS A 665 0.94 -43.88 -0.53
CA HIS A 665 1.89 -43.44 -1.57
C HIS A 665 1.39 -42.18 -2.30
N THR A 666 0.05 -42.02 -2.38
CA THR A 666 -0.61 -40.80 -2.87
C THR A 666 -1.93 -40.57 -2.14
N ALA A 667 -2.22 -39.34 -1.72
CA ALA A 667 -3.55 -38.93 -1.24
C ALA A 667 -4.13 -37.81 -2.11
N VAL A 668 -5.37 -37.98 -2.57
CA VAL A 668 -6.12 -37.02 -3.39
C VAL A 668 -7.32 -36.50 -2.60
N LEU A 669 -7.52 -35.18 -2.59
CA LEU A 669 -8.73 -34.51 -2.11
C LEU A 669 -9.48 -33.92 -3.32
N ASP A 670 -10.60 -34.52 -3.71
CA ASP A 670 -11.46 -34.01 -4.78
C ASP A 670 -12.54 -33.05 -4.24
N GLU A 671 -12.85 -31.99 -5.01
CA GLU A 671 -13.63 -30.82 -4.56
C GLU A 671 -13.16 -30.29 -3.19
N ALA A 672 -11.85 -30.02 -3.09
CA ALA A 672 -11.11 -29.69 -1.85
C ALA A 672 -11.62 -28.47 -1.07
N GLN A 673 -12.47 -27.61 -1.66
CA GLN A 673 -13.26 -26.61 -0.92
C GLN A 673 -14.12 -27.24 0.19
N ALA A 674 -14.35 -28.55 0.18
CA ALA A 674 -14.93 -29.29 1.30
C ALA A 674 -14.16 -29.17 2.62
N ILE A 675 -12.84 -28.86 2.61
CA ILE A 675 -12.01 -28.64 3.81
C ILE A 675 -11.70 -27.16 4.09
N LYS A 676 -12.38 -26.22 3.43
CA LYS A 676 -12.10 -24.77 3.45
C LYS A 676 -12.08 -24.09 4.83
N ASN A 677 -12.69 -24.68 5.86
CA ASN A 677 -12.57 -24.21 7.25
C ASN A 677 -11.66 -25.15 8.07
N PRO A 678 -10.41 -24.74 8.40
CA PRO A 678 -9.43 -25.59 9.08
C PRO A 678 -9.80 -25.96 10.53
N THR A 679 -10.75 -25.25 11.15
CA THR A 679 -11.20 -25.58 12.52
C THR A 679 -12.08 -26.83 12.59
N THR A 680 -12.68 -27.23 11.47
CA THR A 680 -13.65 -28.34 11.39
C THR A 680 -13.00 -29.70 11.63
N ARG A 681 -13.79 -30.67 12.13
CA ARG A 681 -13.32 -32.07 12.30
C ARG A 681 -12.85 -32.66 10.96
N ARG A 682 -13.60 -32.42 9.87
CA ARG A 682 -13.26 -32.85 8.51
C ARG A 682 -11.90 -32.33 8.04
N ALA A 683 -11.65 -31.02 8.18
CA ALA A 683 -10.37 -30.44 7.78
C ALA A 683 -9.21 -30.98 8.63
N LYS A 684 -9.41 -31.11 9.96
CA LYS A 684 -8.42 -31.72 10.87
C LYS A 684 -8.10 -33.18 10.50
N ALA A 685 -9.11 -33.97 10.13
CA ALA A 685 -8.90 -35.34 9.66
C ALA A 685 -8.12 -35.39 8.34
N ALA A 686 -8.49 -34.56 7.36
CA ALA A 686 -7.76 -34.45 6.08
C ALA A 686 -6.30 -33.99 6.25
N LEU A 687 -6.06 -32.97 7.09
CA LEU A 687 -4.71 -32.49 7.43
C LEU A 687 -3.84 -33.56 8.13
N ALA A 688 -4.47 -34.53 8.82
CA ALA A 688 -3.80 -35.62 9.49
C ALA A 688 -3.47 -36.83 8.57
N VAL A 689 -4.00 -36.87 7.34
CA VAL A 689 -3.68 -37.93 6.36
C VAL A 689 -2.18 -37.89 6.06
N ARG A 690 -1.53 -39.05 6.17
CA ARG A 690 -0.10 -39.22 5.91
C ARG A 690 0.09 -39.77 4.50
N ALA A 691 0.69 -38.98 3.62
CA ALA A 691 1.02 -39.43 2.28
C ALA A 691 2.28 -38.77 1.74
N ASP A 692 2.99 -39.50 0.87
CA ASP A 692 4.23 -39.07 0.21
C ASP A 692 3.97 -38.00 -0.87
N PHE A 693 2.90 -38.18 -1.65
CA PHE A 693 2.36 -37.17 -2.55
C PHE A 693 0.92 -36.81 -2.18
N ARG A 694 0.57 -35.52 -2.31
CA ARG A 694 -0.70 -34.96 -1.83
C ARG A 694 -1.29 -34.00 -2.86
N LEU A 695 -2.45 -34.33 -3.41
CA LEU A 695 -3.10 -33.57 -4.47
C LEU A 695 -4.46 -33.05 -4.02
N ALA A 696 -4.70 -31.75 -4.15
CA ALA A 696 -6.03 -31.16 -4.03
C ALA A 696 -6.57 -30.79 -5.43
N LEU A 697 -7.80 -31.22 -5.72
CA LEU A 697 -8.55 -30.84 -6.92
C LEU A 697 -9.68 -29.89 -6.52
N THR A 698 -9.87 -28.80 -7.27
CA THR A 698 -10.98 -27.87 -7.04
C THR A 698 -11.30 -27.08 -8.31
N GLY A 699 -12.54 -26.61 -8.47
CA GLY A 699 -12.87 -25.57 -9.45
C GLY A 699 -12.62 -24.15 -8.93
N THR A 700 -12.65 -23.96 -7.61
CA THR A 700 -12.67 -22.66 -6.92
C THR A 700 -11.83 -22.75 -5.63
N PRO A 701 -10.50 -22.54 -5.69
CA PRO A 701 -9.61 -22.67 -4.53
C PRO A 701 -9.82 -21.59 -3.45
N ILE A 702 -10.56 -20.53 -3.79
CA ILE A 702 -11.07 -19.50 -2.89
C ILE A 702 -12.55 -19.31 -3.27
N GLU A 703 -13.45 -19.37 -2.29
CA GLU A 703 -14.88 -19.02 -2.44
C GLU A 703 -15.24 -17.74 -1.66
N ASN A 704 -14.69 -17.55 -0.45
CA ASN A 704 -15.11 -16.49 0.48
C ASN A 704 -13.96 -15.83 1.25
N ARG A 705 -12.83 -16.52 1.50
CA ARG A 705 -11.71 -16.05 2.32
C ARG A 705 -10.38 -16.70 1.92
N LEU A 706 -9.26 -16.00 2.11
CA LEU A 706 -7.92 -16.54 1.90
C LEU A 706 -7.54 -17.65 2.89
N GLY A 707 -8.19 -17.69 4.07
CA GLY A 707 -8.04 -18.80 5.02
C GLY A 707 -8.48 -20.17 4.46
N GLU A 708 -9.29 -20.18 3.39
CA GLU A 708 -9.68 -21.39 2.66
C GLU A 708 -8.48 -22.00 1.92
N LEU A 709 -7.70 -21.15 1.26
CA LEU A 709 -6.45 -21.49 0.58
C LEU A 709 -5.36 -21.97 1.56
N TRP A 710 -5.28 -21.38 2.76
CA TRP A 710 -4.38 -21.89 3.82
C TRP A 710 -4.71 -23.34 4.21
N SER A 711 -6.00 -23.70 4.28
CA SER A 711 -6.43 -25.07 4.62
C SER A 711 -6.02 -26.07 3.53
N ILE A 712 -6.25 -25.71 2.25
CA ILE A 712 -5.90 -26.56 1.09
C ILE A 712 -4.37 -26.71 0.96
N MET A 713 -3.61 -25.63 1.07
CA MET A 713 -2.14 -25.67 1.05
C MET A 713 -1.56 -26.36 2.28
N GLY A 714 -2.22 -26.26 3.44
CA GLY A 714 -1.84 -26.97 4.66
C GLY A 714 -1.97 -28.49 4.55
N PHE A 715 -2.88 -28.99 3.71
CA PHE A 715 -2.94 -30.41 3.35
C PHE A 715 -1.80 -30.78 2.42
N CYS A 716 -1.66 -30.07 1.29
CA CYS A 716 -0.73 -30.41 0.21
C CYS A 716 0.74 -30.25 0.63
N ASN A 717 1.07 -29.11 1.23
CA ASN A 717 2.42 -28.67 1.55
C ASN A 717 2.48 -28.16 3.01
N PRO A 718 2.42 -29.06 4.01
CA PRO A 718 2.39 -28.70 5.42
C PRO A 718 3.55 -27.77 5.81
N GLY A 719 3.23 -26.65 6.47
CA GLY A 719 4.24 -25.71 6.95
C GLY A 719 4.83 -24.75 5.91
N LEU A 720 4.38 -24.76 4.66
CA LEU A 720 4.74 -23.73 3.65
C LEU A 720 4.27 -22.32 4.07
N LEU A 721 3.02 -22.21 4.54
CA LEU A 721 2.37 -20.94 4.88
C LEU A 721 2.42 -20.59 6.39
N GLY A 722 3.22 -21.30 7.18
CA GLY A 722 3.25 -21.14 8.64
C GLY A 722 1.92 -21.49 9.34
N SER A 723 1.70 -20.98 10.55
CA SER A 723 0.43 -21.17 11.26
C SER A 723 -0.69 -20.31 10.65
N ALA A 724 -1.96 -20.69 10.85
CA ALA A 724 -3.11 -19.92 10.36
C ALA A 724 -3.12 -18.47 10.90
N GLU A 725 -2.63 -18.25 12.12
CA GLU A 725 -2.44 -16.92 12.70
C GLU A 725 -1.36 -16.12 11.96
N GLN A 726 -0.19 -16.73 11.71
CA GLN A 726 0.90 -16.11 10.94
C GLN A 726 0.45 -15.79 9.51
N PHE A 727 -0.29 -16.69 8.86
CA PHE A 727 -0.86 -16.47 7.54
C PHE A 727 -1.87 -15.32 7.52
N ASN A 728 -2.77 -15.25 8.51
CA ASN A 728 -3.73 -14.15 8.63
C ASN A 728 -3.03 -12.81 8.90
N LEU A 729 -1.95 -12.78 9.69
CA LEU A 729 -1.16 -11.55 9.91
C LEU A 729 -0.36 -11.13 8.67
N ARG A 730 0.19 -12.08 7.91
CA ARG A 730 1.06 -11.83 6.75
C ARG A 730 0.32 -11.57 5.43
N PHE A 731 -0.89 -12.13 5.28
CA PHE A 731 -1.66 -12.11 4.05
C PHE A 731 -3.13 -11.81 4.29
N GLY A 732 -3.82 -12.64 5.08
CA GLY A 732 -5.28 -12.60 5.23
C GLY A 732 -5.83 -11.22 5.60
N ASN A 733 -5.38 -10.64 6.71
CA ASN A 733 -5.80 -9.30 7.15
C ASN A 733 -5.38 -8.20 6.17
N LEU A 734 -4.18 -8.27 5.57
CA LEU A 734 -3.69 -7.23 4.66
C LEU A 734 -4.49 -7.19 3.35
N ILE A 735 -4.96 -8.34 2.86
CA ILE A 735 -5.70 -8.45 1.60
C ILE A 735 -7.22 -8.31 1.84
N GLU A 736 -7.79 -8.99 2.85
CA GLU A 736 -9.23 -8.97 3.15
C GLU A 736 -9.69 -7.68 3.87
N ARG A 737 -8.78 -6.97 4.58
CA ARG A 737 -9.13 -5.87 5.51
C ARG A 737 -8.22 -4.65 5.42
N GLY A 738 -7.34 -4.57 4.42
CA GLY A 738 -6.51 -3.39 4.20
C GLY A 738 -7.30 -2.27 3.48
N ASP A 739 -7.26 -1.06 4.01
CA ASP A 739 -7.76 0.13 3.30
C ASP A 739 -6.76 0.60 2.21
N ASP A 740 -5.49 0.21 2.37
CA ASP A 740 -4.37 0.57 1.50
C ASP A 740 -4.26 -0.38 0.28
N VAL A 741 -4.63 0.15 -0.88
CA VAL A 741 -4.63 -0.57 -2.18
C VAL A 741 -3.23 -1.06 -2.57
N GLN A 742 -2.17 -0.32 -2.25
CA GLN A 742 -0.80 -0.71 -2.58
C GLN A 742 -0.32 -1.86 -1.69
N VAL A 743 -0.64 -1.83 -0.40
CA VAL A 743 -0.35 -2.93 0.54
C VAL A 743 -1.13 -4.19 0.15
N LYS A 744 -2.42 -4.08 -0.21
CA LYS A 744 -3.23 -5.17 -0.78
C LYS A 744 -2.56 -5.80 -2.01
N ALA A 745 -2.14 -4.97 -2.96
CA ALA A 745 -1.52 -5.42 -4.21
C ALA A 745 -0.11 -6.03 -4.01
N GLN A 746 0.65 -5.57 -3.03
CA GLN A 746 1.95 -6.16 -2.67
C GLN A 746 1.79 -7.51 -1.95
N ALA A 747 0.90 -7.60 -0.96
CA ALA A 747 0.62 -8.84 -0.24
C ALA A 747 0.04 -9.92 -1.16
N SER A 748 -0.85 -9.54 -2.09
CA SER A 748 -1.42 -10.45 -3.09
C SER A 748 -0.38 -10.96 -4.08
N ARG A 749 0.49 -10.08 -4.61
CA ARG A 749 1.60 -10.51 -5.50
C ARG A 749 2.57 -11.45 -4.81
N ARG A 750 2.94 -11.18 -3.55
CA ARG A 750 3.77 -12.08 -2.72
C ARG A 750 3.10 -13.46 -2.56
N LEU A 751 1.82 -13.50 -2.19
CA LEU A 751 1.10 -14.76 -2.01
C LEU A 751 1.01 -15.56 -3.32
N ARG A 752 0.73 -14.90 -4.47
CA ARG A 752 0.71 -15.56 -5.79
C ARG A 752 2.08 -16.18 -6.12
N ARG A 753 3.18 -15.43 -5.96
CA ARG A 753 4.56 -15.92 -6.22
C ARG A 753 4.91 -17.16 -5.37
N LEU A 754 4.55 -17.16 -4.09
CA LEU A 754 4.83 -18.28 -3.18
C LEU A 754 4.01 -19.54 -3.47
N LEU A 755 2.90 -19.42 -4.21
CA LEU A 755 2.00 -20.52 -4.52
C LEU A 755 2.10 -21.03 -5.96
N GLN A 756 2.61 -20.21 -6.90
CA GLN A 756 2.76 -20.55 -8.32
C GLN A 756 3.41 -21.94 -8.56
N PRO A 757 4.47 -22.37 -7.86
CA PRO A 757 5.07 -23.69 -8.13
C PRO A 757 4.12 -24.85 -7.84
N PHE A 758 3.20 -24.66 -6.88
CA PHE A 758 2.36 -25.71 -6.28
C PHE A 758 0.87 -25.60 -6.63
N LEU A 759 0.45 -24.53 -7.33
CA LEU A 759 -0.93 -24.30 -7.74
C LEU A 759 -1.01 -24.02 -9.25
N LEU A 760 -1.56 -24.97 -9.99
CA LEU A 760 -1.85 -24.84 -11.41
C LEU A 760 -3.34 -24.54 -11.60
N ARG A 761 -3.66 -23.41 -12.24
CA ARG A 761 -5.01 -23.00 -12.59
C ARG A 761 -5.02 -22.49 -14.03
N ARG A 762 -5.90 -23.06 -14.85
CA ARG A 762 -6.16 -22.64 -16.23
C ARG A 762 -7.67 -22.50 -16.47
N THR A 763 -8.08 -21.51 -17.25
CA THR A 763 -9.49 -21.28 -17.59
C THR A 763 -9.92 -22.00 -18.87
N LYS A 764 -11.24 -22.21 -19.06
CA LYS A 764 -11.76 -22.78 -20.32
C LYS A 764 -11.31 -21.97 -21.55
N SER A 765 -11.33 -20.65 -21.45
CA SER A 765 -10.94 -19.70 -22.50
C SER A 765 -9.46 -19.76 -22.88
N GLU A 766 -8.58 -20.16 -21.97
CA GLU A 766 -7.14 -20.29 -22.25
C GLU A 766 -6.79 -21.56 -23.03
N VAL A 767 -7.53 -22.66 -22.83
CA VAL A 767 -7.08 -24.02 -23.25
C VAL A 767 -8.08 -24.82 -24.10
N LEU A 768 -9.29 -24.30 -24.37
CA LEU A 768 -10.28 -24.96 -25.23
C LEU A 768 -10.81 -24.01 -26.32
N THR A 769 -10.05 -23.89 -27.42
CA THR A 769 -10.44 -23.18 -28.65
C THR A 769 -11.67 -23.76 -29.35
N ASP A 770 -11.87 -25.07 -29.26
CA ASP A 770 -12.85 -25.84 -30.03
C ASP A 770 -14.13 -26.16 -29.24
N LEU A 771 -14.28 -25.62 -28.03
CA LEU A 771 -15.51 -25.78 -27.24
C LEU A 771 -16.60 -24.81 -27.77
N PRO A 772 -17.81 -25.28 -28.13
CA PRO A 772 -18.87 -24.39 -28.59
C PRO A 772 -19.22 -23.28 -27.58
N PRO A 773 -19.65 -22.10 -28.05
CA PRO A 773 -19.90 -20.95 -27.18
C PRO A 773 -21.02 -21.23 -26.17
N ARG A 774 -20.90 -20.60 -24.99
CA ARG A 774 -21.93 -20.59 -23.95
C ARG A 774 -22.63 -19.24 -23.92
N THR A 775 -23.95 -19.24 -23.83
CA THR A 775 -24.76 -18.05 -23.62
C THR A 775 -25.51 -18.16 -22.29
N GLU A 776 -25.30 -17.23 -21.35
CA GLU A 776 -26.14 -17.11 -20.15
C GLU A 776 -27.26 -16.10 -20.42
N ILE A 777 -28.52 -16.51 -20.23
CA ILE A 777 -29.71 -15.67 -20.39
C ILE A 777 -30.44 -15.62 -19.04
N VAL A 778 -30.57 -14.41 -18.48
CA VAL A 778 -31.51 -14.17 -17.38
C VAL A 778 -32.89 -14.02 -18.00
N HIS A 779 -33.82 -14.88 -17.58
CA HIS A 779 -35.18 -14.94 -18.13
C HIS A 779 -36.16 -14.45 -17.07
N GLU A 780 -36.64 -13.21 -17.24
CA GLU A 780 -37.53 -12.56 -16.29
C GLU A 780 -38.95 -13.09 -16.42
N VAL A 781 -39.47 -13.65 -15.32
CA VAL A 781 -40.82 -14.21 -15.21
C VAL A 781 -41.70 -13.18 -14.51
N VAL A 782 -42.68 -12.62 -15.22
CA VAL A 782 -43.61 -11.62 -14.65
C VAL A 782 -44.71 -12.32 -13.84
N PRO A 783 -44.78 -12.15 -12.50
CA PRO A 783 -45.81 -12.80 -11.70
C PRO A 783 -47.18 -12.16 -11.91
N GLY A 784 -48.22 -12.99 -11.86
CA GLY A 784 -49.62 -12.53 -11.98
C GLY A 784 -50.05 -11.65 -10.80
N ALA A 785 -51.10 -10.84 -10.95
CA ALA A 785 -51.49 -9.86 -9.93
C ALA A 785 -51.73 -10.47 -8.52
N LYS A 786 -52.35 -11.67 -8.44
CA LYS A 786 -52.57 -12.39 -7.17
C LYS A 786 -51.26 -12.93 -6.56
N GLU A 787 -50.36 -13.42 -7.41
CA GLU A 787 -49.05 -13.96 -7.02
C GLU A 787 -48.13 -12.83 -6.52
N ARG A 788 -48.12 -11.67 -7.21
CA ARG A 788 -47.40 -10.47 -6.79
C ARG A 788 -47.88 -9.93 -5.44
N ALA A 789 -49.19 -9.90 -5.22
CA ALA A 789 -49.77 -9.53 -3.92
C ALA A 789 -49.38 -10.50 -2.80
N LEU A 790 -49.30 -11.81 -3.09
CA LEU A 790 -48.81 -12.80 -2.14
C LEU A 790 -47.31 -12.63 -1.84
N LEU A 791 -46.48 -12.40 -2.86
CA LEU A 791 -45.04 -12.18 -2.71
C LEU A 791 -44.76 -10.97 -1.82
N GLU A 792 -45.43 -9.85 -2.04
CA GLU A 792 -45.25 -8.63 -1.24
C GLU A 792 -45.81 -8.78 0.19
N ALA A 793 -46.99 -9.39 0.38
CA ALA A 793 -47.51 -9.68 1.72
C ALA A 793 -46.57 -10.62 2.51
N LEU A 794 -45.93 -11.58 1.84
CA LEU A 794 -44.90 -12.42 2.43
C LEU A 794 -43.59 -11.66 2.73
N ARG A 795 -43.20 -10.69 1.90
CA ARG A 795 -42.03 -9.81 2.15
C ARG A 795 -42.25 -8.95 3.40
N GLN A 796 -43.40 -8.29 3.51
CA GLN A 796 -43.76 -7.49 4.69
C GLN A 796 -43.82 -8.35 5.95
N GLN A 797 -44.45 -9.53 5.89
CA GLN A 797 -44.46 -10.48 7.00
C GLN A 797 -43.03 -10.95 7.38
N ALA A 798 -42.16 -11.18 6.40
CA ALA A 798 -40.76 -11.55 6.63
C ALA A 798 -40.00 -10.42 7.34
N GLU A 799 -40.06 -9.20 6.82
CA GLU A 799 -39.42 -8.01 7.40
C GLU A 799 -39.88 -7.75 8.84
N GLU A 800 -41.19 -7.76 9.10
CA GLU A 800 -41.74 -7.64 10.46
C GLU A 800 -41.26 -8.77 11.39
N SER A 801 -41.28 -10.03 10.92
CA SER A 801 -40.87 -11.17 11.74
C SER A 801 -39.39 -11.10 12.15
N VAL A 802 -38.53 -10.62 11.25
CA VAL A 802 -37.11 -10.39 11.48
C VAL A 802 -36.91 -9.21 12.44
N ALA A 803 -37.60 -8.08 12.23
CA ALA A 803 -37.51 -6.92 13.11
C ALA A 803 -37.93 -7.25 14.56
N ARG A 804 -39.00 -8.04 14.74
CA ARG A 804 -39.44 -8.55 16.05
C ARG A 804 -38.42 -9.51 16.67
N ALA A 805 -37.82 -10.41 15.89
CA ALA A 805 -36.81 -11.36 16.38
C ALA A 805 -35.51 -10.64 16.81
N VAL A 806 -35.04 -9.67 16.02
CA VAL A 806 -33.84 -8.88 16.32
C VAL A 806 -34.05 -8.01 17.56
N SER A 807 -35.19 -7.31 17.67
CA SER A 807 -35.48 -6.43 18.82
C SER A 807 -35.68 -7.21 20.13
N THR A 808 -36.37 -8.36 20.11
CA THR A 808 -36.51 -9.21 21.31
C THR A 808 -35.18 -9.84 21.75
N ASN A 809 -34.28 -10.15 20.82
CA ASN A 809 -32.97 -10.69 21.14
C ASN A 809 -31.95 -9.66 21.68
N ALA A 810 -32.16 -8.35 21.44
CA ALA A 810 -31.25 -7.29 21.86
C ALA A 810 -31.06 -7.19 23.39
N ASN A 811 -32.05 -7.59 24.18
CA ASN A 811 -32.06 -7.42 25.64
C ASN A 811 -31.35 -8.55 26.44
N ALA A 812 -30.72 -9.54 25.79
CA ALA A 812 -29.82 -10.48 26.49
C ALA A 812 -28.63 -10.88 25.59
N GLY A 813 -27.42 -10.63 26.08
CA GLY A 813 -26.21 -10.60 25.25
C GLY A 813 -25.47 -11.93 25.04
N GLY A 814 -24.41 -11.84 24.24
CA GLY A 814 -23.27 -12.79 24.26
C GLY A 814 -23.30 -13.96 23.28
N SER A 815 -24.47 -14.43 22.80
CA SER A 815 -24.54 -15.72 22.06
C SER A 815 -25.58 -15.80 20.93
N ARG A 816 -25.99 -14.66 20.35
CA ARG A 816 -27.24 -14.58 19.53
C ARG A 816 -27.12 -14.17 18.07
N GLU A 817 -25.96 -13.79 17.54
CA GLU A 817 -25.83 -13.45 16.10
C GLU A 817 -26.32 -14.58 15.19
N GLY A 818 -25.94 -15.83 15.50
CA GLY A 818 -26.41 -17.02 14.78
C GLY A 818 -27.92 -17.29 14.91
N GLN A 819 -28.57 -16.87 16.00
CA GLN A 819 -30.03 -16.99 16.16
C GLN A 819 -30.76 -15.96 15.29
N ASN A 820 -30.30 -14.70 15.29
CA ASN A 820 -30.83 -13.67 14.38
C ASN A 820 -30.63 -14.08 12.91
N GLN A 821 -29.44 -14.59 12.56
CA GLN A 821 -29.14 -15.09 11.22
C GLN A 821 -30.04 -16.28 10.83
N PHE A 822 -30.36 -17.18 11.76
CA PHE A 822 -31.27 -18.30 11.51
C PHE A 822 -32.70 -17.83 11.16
N HIS A 823 -33.24 -16.84 11.89
CA HIS A 823 -34.55 -16.25 11.57
C HIS A 823 -34.58 -15.60 10.19
N VAL A 824 -33.53 -14.84 9.84
CA VAL A 824 -33.39 -14.21 8.51
C VAL A 824 -33.30 -15.27 7.40
N LEU A 825 -32.51 -16.33 7.58
CA LEU A 825 -32.38 -17.41 6.61
C LEU A 825 -33.69 -18.20 6.43
N ALA A 826 -34.46 -18.42 7.50
CA ALA A 826 -35.78 -19.05 7.41
C ALA A 826 -36.77 -18.19 6.62
N ALA A 827 -36.81 -16.88 6.89
CA ALA A 827 -37.67 -15.93 6.17
C ALA A 827 -37.30 -15.85 4.67
N LEU A 828 -36.01 -15.69 4.35
CA LEU A 828 -35.50 -15.72 2.97
C LEU A 828 -35.81 -17.05 2.26
N THR A 829 -35.79 -18.18 2.97
CA THR A 829 -36.16 -19.49 2.39
C THR A 829 -37.65 -19.57 2.07
N LYS A 830 -38.53 -18.99 2.91
CA LYS A 830 -39.97 -18.87 2.61
C LYS A 830 -40.21 -18.02 1.36
N LEU A 831 -39.56 -16.86 1.25
CA LEU A 831 -39.67 -15.98 0.07
C LEU A 831 -39.17 -16.66 -1.21
N ARG A 832 -38.04 -17.37 -1.15
CA ARG A 832 -37.50 -18.10 -2.32
C ARG A 832 -38.40 -19.24 -2.77
N ARG A 833 -39.06 -19.96 -1.85
CA ARG A 833 -40.08 -20.98 -2.22
C ARG A 833 -41.33 -20.34 -2.85
N ALA A 834 -41.81 -19.21 -2.32
CA ALA A 834 -42.92 -18.48 -2.92
C ALA A 834 -42.61 -17.95 -4.34
N ALA A 835 -41.36 -17.51 -4.58
CA ALA A 835 -40.88 -17.08 -5.90
C ALA A 835 -40.63 -18.25 -6.89
N CYS A 836 -40.71 -19.50 -6.42
CA CYS A 836 -40.70 -20.69 -7.28
C CYS A 836 -42.13 -21.05 -7.73
N ASP A 837 -43.03 -21.28 -6.78
CA ASP A 837 -44.49 -21.42 -7.00
C ASP A 837 -45.25 -21.14 -5.68
N PRO A 838 -46.36 -20.38 -5.71
CA PRO A 838 -47.18 -20.11 -4.53
C PRO A 838 -47.58 -21.34 -3.71
N ARG A 839 -47.83 -22.49 -4.35
CA ARG A 839 -48.26 -23.74 -3.71
C ARG A 839 -47.22 -24.33 -2.75
N LEU A 840 -45.95 -23.92 -2.85
CA LEU A 840 -44.90 -24.32 -1.92
C LEU A 840 -44.97 -23.62 -0.55
N VAL A 841 -45.83 -22.61 -0.42
CA VAL A 841 -45.96 -21.77 0.79
C VAL A 841 -47.43 -21.55 1.20
N ALA A 842 -48.35 -21.50 0.23
CA ALA A 842 -49.79 -21.28 0.40
C ALA A 842 -50.61 -22.18 -0.57
N PRO A 843 -50.52 -23.52 -0.45
CA PRO A 843 -51.21 -24.47 -1.33
C PRO A 843 -52.73 -24.30 -1.36
N GLU A 844 -53.34 -23.83 -0.28
CA GLU A 844 -54.77 -23.55 -0.15
C GLU A 844 -55.30 -22.49 -1.12
N LEU A 845 -54.44 -21.66 -1.70
CA LEU A 845 -54.82 -20.66 -2.70
C LEU A 845 -54.98 -21.25 -4.11
N GLY A 846 -54.47 -22.45 -4.38
CA GLY A 846 -54.55 -23.12 -5.70
C GLY A 846 -53.85 -22.39 -6.85
N LEU A 847 -53.04 -21.37 -6.57
CA LEU A 847 -52.38 -20.52 -7.58
C LEU A 847 -51.17 -21.23 -8.18
N VAL A 848 -51.27 -21.71 -9.42
CA VAL A 848 -50.11 -22.17 -10.22
C VAL A 848 -49.22 -20.95 -10.51
N GLY A 849 -47.96 -20.99 -10.11
CA GLY A 849 -47.06 -19.85 -10.25
C GLY A 849 -46.68 -19.54 -11.70
N ALA A 850 -46.42 -18.26 -12.01
CA ALA A 850 -46.07 -17.84 -13.37
C ALA A 850 -44.82 -18.57 -13.90
N LYS A 851 -43.85 -18.85 -13.02
CA LYS A 851 -42.62 -19.58 -13.37
C LYS A 851 -42.87 -21.02 -13.81
N VAL A 852 -43.87 -21.69 -13.24
CA VAL A 852 -44.24 -23.07 -13.61
C VAL A 852 -44.87 -23.10 -15.00
N GLN A 853 -45.71 -22.10 -15.31
CA GLN A 853 -46.32 -21.92 -16.63
C GLN A 853 -45.26 -21.56 -17.69
N GLU A 854 -44.31 -20.69 -17.33
CA GLU A 854 -43.23 -20.28 -18.24
C GLU A 854 -42.19 -21.38 -18.46
N PHE A 855 -41.93 -22.22 -17.46
CA PHE A 855 -41.16 -23.46 -17.64
C PHE A 855 -41.89 -24.45 -18.57
N GLU A 856 -43.20 -24.62 -18.43
CA GLU A 856 -44.02 -25.46 -19.31
C GLU A 856 -43.93 -24.98 -20.78
N ARG A 857 -44.02 -23.66 -21.01
CA ARG A 857 -43.81 -23.03 -22.33
C ARG A 857 -42.41 -23.29 -22.89
N LEU A 858 -41.35 -23.01 -22.12
CA LEU A 858 -39.97 -23.21 -22.55
C LEU A 858 -39.64 -24.68 -22.81
N ALA A 859 -40.16 -25.62 -22.00
CA ALA A 859 -39.99 -27.04 -22.21
C ALA A 859 -40.61 -27.50 -23.53
N LEU A 860 -41.85 -27.09 -23.83
CA LEU A 860 -42.52 -27.38 -25.10
C LEU A 860 -41.73 -26.84 -26.31
N GLU A 861 -41.22 -25.62 -26.23
CA GLU A 861 -40.45 -24.99 -27.31
C GLU A 861 -39.11 -25.69 -27.56
N LEU A 862 -38.38 -26.08 -26.51
CA LEU A 862 -37.11 -26.80 -26.65
C LEU A 862 -37.29 -28.21 -27.22
N VAL A 863 -38.32 -28.95 -26.77
CA VAL A 863 -38.60 -30.29 -27.29
C VAL A 863 -39.08 -30.22 -28.75
N ALA A 864 -39.92 -29.24 -29.11
CA ALA A 864 -40.30 -28.99 -30.50
C ALA A 864 -39.09 -28.65 -31.39
N GLY A 865 -38.12 -27.90 -30.86
CA GLY A 865 -36.83 -27.62 -31.50
C GLY A 865 -35.85 -28.79 -31.58
N ARG A 866 -36.16 -29.95 -30.96
CA ARG A 866 -35.26 -31.12 -30.82
C ARG A 866 -33.96 -30.80 -30.07
N HIS A 867 -34.09 -29.94 -29.06
CA HIS A 867 -33.09 -29.68 -28.03
C HIS A 867 -33.35 -30.57 -26.81
N LYS A 868 -32.32 -30.79 -25.99
CA LYS A 868 -32.44 -31.53 -24.72
C LYS A 868 -31.92 -30.69 -23.56
N ALA A 869 -32.69 -30.67 -22.47
CA ALA A 869 -32.52 -29.69 -21.40
C ALA A 869 -32.19 -30.33 -20.04
N LEU A 870 -31.15 -29.85 -19.36
CA LEU A 870 -30.95 -30.12 -17.94
C LEU A 870 -31.75 -29.11 -17.11
N VAL A 871 -32.51 -29.57 -16.12
CA VAL A 871 -33.37 -28.72 -15.29
C VAL A 871 -32.92 -28.82 -13.83
N PHE A 872 -32.39 -27.72 -13.29
CA PHE A 872 -31.80 -27.66 -11.95
C PHE A 872 -32.62 -26.79 -10.99
N SER A 873 -33.00 -27.40 -9.86
CA SER A 873 -33.63 -26.72 -8.72
C SER A 873 -33.04 -27.17 -7.40
N GLN A 874 -32.92 -26.27 -6.41
CA GLN A 874 -32.55 -26.66 -5.04
C GLN A 874 -33.70 -27.34 -4.28
N PHE A 875 -34.94 -27.23 -4.76
CA PHE A 875 -36.18 -27.63 -4.08
C PHE A 875 -36.79 -28.87 -4.75
N THR A 876 -36.71 -30.03 -4.10
CA THR A 876 -37.23 -31.32 -4.64
C THR A 876 -38.74 -31.36 -4.74
N ASP A 877 -39.42 -30.60 -3.88
CA ASP A 877 -40.84 -30.28 -3.91
C ASP A 877 -41.21 -29.41 -5.13
N PHE A 878 -40.38 -28.42 -5.48
CA PHE A 878 -40.57 -27.65 -6.70
C PHE A 878 -40.41 -28.53 -7.96
N LEU A 879 -39.40 -29.40 -8.00
CA LEU A 879 -39.25 -30.40 -9.08
C LEU A 879 -40.43 -31.38 -9.17
N ALA A 880 -41.24 -31.56 -8.13
CA ALA A 880 -42.49 -32.32 -8.24
C ALA A 880 -43.57 -31.53 -8.99
N LEU A 881 -43.70 -30.22 -8.74
CA LEU A 881 -44.61 -29.33 -9.47
C LEU A 881 -44.19 -29.13 -10.94
N LEU A 882 -42.89 -29.19 -11.25
CA LEU A 882 -42.41 -29.17 -12.63
C LEU A 882 -42.67 -30.51 -13.35
N ARG A 883 -42.55 -31.65 -12.66
CA ARG A 883 -42.93 -32.96 -13.23
C ARG A 883 -44.41 -33.04 -13.56
N GLU A 884 -45.28 -32.61 -12.64
CA GLU A 884 -46.74 -32.51 -12.83
C GLU A 884 -47.09 -31.90 -14.20
N ARG A 885 -46.38 -30.83 -14.59
CA ARG A 885 -46.53 -30.13 -15.87
C ARG A 885 -46.03 -30.95 -17.06
N LEU A 886 -44.84 -31.54 -16.96
CA LEU A 886 -44.29 -32.38 -18.03
C LEU A 886 -45.15 -33.63 -18.26
N ASP A 887 -45.65 -34.25 -17.19
CA ASP A 887 -46.57 -35.39 -17.22
C ASP A 887 -47.88 -35.00 -17.94
N MET A 888 -48.47 -33.84 -17.62
CA MET A 888 -49.68 -33.32 -18.31
C MET A 888 -49.42 -32.92 -19.77
N ALA A 889 -48.23 -32.41 -20.08
CA ALA A 889 -47.81 -32.04 -21.44
C ALA A 889 -47.35 -33.25 -22.28
N GLY A 890 -47.25 -34.45 -21.71
CA GLY A 890 -46.77 -35.66 -22.37
C GLY A 890 -45.28 -35.66 -22.71
N LEU A 891 -44.48 -34.81 -22.04
CA LEU A 891 -43.05 -34.64 -22.31
C LEU A 891 -42.21 -35.68 -21.55
N SER A 892 -41.29 -36.34 -22.25
CA SER A 892 -40.45 -37.38 -21.63
C SER A 892 -39.31 -36.76 -20.81
N TYR A 893 -39.03 -37.30 -19.62
CA TYR A 893 -37.94 -36.82 -18.78
C TYR A 893 -37.28 -37.91 -17.92
N GLN A 894 -36.02 -37.66 -17.56
CA GLN A 894 -35.31 -38.37 -16.49
C GLN A 894 -35.39 -37.55 -15.19
N TYR A 895 -35.36 -38.22 -14.04
CA TYR A 895 -35.38 -37.57 -12.71
C TYR A 895 -34.32 -38.17 -11.78
N LEU A 896 -33.56 -37.33 -11.09
CA LEU A 896 -32.43 -37.70 -10.23
C LEU A 896 -32.31 -36.71 -9.06
N ASP A 897 -32.21 -37.25 -7.84
CA ASP A 897 -32.20 -36.46 -6.59
C ASP A 897 -31.13 -36.94 -5.58
N GLY A 898 -31.27 -36.55 -4.31
CA GLY A 898 -30.38 -36.99 -3.23
C GLY A 898 -30.69 -38.37 -2.67
N SER A 899 -31.92 -38.87 -2.81
CA SER A 899 -32.33 -40.21 -2.35
C SER A 899 -32.07 -41.33 -3.37
N THR A 900 -31.98 -41.00 -4.66
CA THR A 900 -31.72 -41.95 -5.76
C THR A 900 -30.44 -42.79 -5.52
N PRO A 901 -30.53 -44.13 -5.38
CA PRO A 901 -29.38 -45.00 -5.15
C PRO A 901 -28.34 -44.97 -6.29
N MET A 902 -27.09 -45.32 -6.00
CA MET A 902 -25.97 -45.14 -6.93
C MET A 902 -26.11 -45.94 -8.24
N ALA A 903 -26.62 -47.17 -8.19
CA ALA A 903 -26.84 -48.00 -9.39
C ALA A 903 -27.94 -47.42 -10.30
N GLU A 904 -29.09 -47.07 -9.74
CA GLU A 904 -30.22 -46.47 -10.49
C GLU A 904 -29.87 -45.07 -11.02
N ARG A 905 -29.05 -44.30 -10.29
CA ARG A 905 -28.46 -43.03 -10.75
C ARG A 905 -27.64 -43.21 -12.02
N ASN A 906 -26.73 -44.19 -12.04
CA ASN A 906 -25.88 -44.48 -13.20
C ASN A 906 -26.73 -44.90 -14.42
N LYS A 907 -27.73 -45.75 -14.22
CA LYS A 907 -28.69 -46.19 -15.25
C LYS A 907 -29.44 -45.02 -15.89
N ARG A 908 -29.96 -44.06 -15.09
CA ARG A 908 -30.68 -42.87 -15.60
C ARG A 908 -29.78 -41.92 -16.38
N VAL A 909 -28.54 -41.76 -15.95
CA VAL A 909 -27.53 -40.95 -16.67
C VAL A 909 -27.15 -41.60 -18.00
N ALA A 910 -27.00 -42.94 -18.02
CA ALA A 910 -26.75 -43.69 -19.25
C ALA A 910 -27.93 -43.59 -20.24
N ALA A 911 -29.17 -43.75 -19.77
CA ALA A 911 -30.38 -43.57 -20.56
C ALA A 911 -30.45 -42.17 -21.20
N PHE A 912 -30.24 -41.10 -20.43
CA PHE A 912 -30.23 -39.73 -20.98
C PHE A 912 -29.14 -39.51 -22.04
N GLN A 913 -27.93 -40.05 -21.82
CA GLN A 913 -26.84 -40.00 -22.81
C GLN A 913 -27.09 -40.87 -24.05
N ALA A 914 -27.90 -41.93 -23.94
CA ALA A 914 -28.43 -42.69 -25.08
C ALA A 914 -29.59 -41.98 -25.81
N GLY A 915 -30.09 -40.86 -25.26
CA GLY A 915 -31.15 -40.03 -25.82
C GLY A 915 -32.55 -40.23 -25.21
N GLU A 916 -32.70 -41.09 -24.21
CA GLU A 916 -33.96 -41.38 -23.53
C GLU A 916 -34.33 -40.31 -22.50
N GLY A 917 -35.43 -39.59 -22.74
CA GLY A 917 -35.83 -38.41 -21.96
C GLY A 917 -35.38 -37.12 -22.63
N ASP A 918 -36.29 -36.16 -22.80
CA ASP A 918 -36.01 -34.89 -23.47
C ASP A 918 -35.57 -33.81 -22.47
N LEU A 919 -36.02 -33.92 -21.22
CA LEU A 919 -35.52 -33.14 -20.09
C LEU A 919 -34.87 -34.06 -19.04
N PHE A 920 -33.91 -33.53 -18.28
CA PHE A 920 -33.33 -34.22 -17.12
C PHE A 920 -33.45 -33.34 -15.88
N LEU A 921 -34.39 -33.68 -15.00
CA LEU A 921 -34.65 -32.96 -13.76
C LEU A 921 -33.70 -33.44 -12.67
N ILE A 922 -32.83 -32.55 -12.21
CA ILE A 922 -31.74 -32.82 -11.27
C ILE A 922 -31.85 -31.87 -10.08
N SER A 923 -32.01 -32.39 -8.87
CA SER A 923 -31.94 -31.52 -7.69
C SER A 923 -30.51 -30.99 -7.52
N LEU A 924 -30.33 -29.73 -7.10
CA LEU A 924 -29.02 -29.07 -7.19
C LEU A 924 -27.98 -29.74 -6.26
N LYS A 925 -28.41 -30.23 -5.09
CA LYS A 925 -27.60 -31.12 -4.22
C LYS A 925 -27.17 -32.41 -4.93
N ALA A 926 -27.94 -32.87 -5.91
CA ALA A 926 -27.67 -34.02 -6.76
C ALA A 926 -27.00 -33.68 -8.11
N GLY A 927 -26.81 -32.39 -8.43
CA GLY A 927 -25.97 -31.89 -9.52
C GLY A 927 -24.48 -31.76 -9.16
N GLY A 928 -24.16 -31.80 -7.86
CA GLY A 928 -22.80 -31.92 -7.31
C GLY A 928 -22.18 -33.32 -7.49
N PHE A 929 -22.54 -34.02 -8.55
CA PHE A 929 -22.10 -35.36 -8.95
C PHE A 929 -21.28 -35.20 -10.25
N GLY A 930 -20.18 -35.94 -10.44
CA GLY A 930 -19.17 -35.72 -11.49
C GLY A 930 -19.61 -35.87 -12.96
N LEU A 931 -20.91 -36.05 -13.17
CA LEU A 931 -21.60 -36.48 -14.39
C LEU A 931 -21.14 -35.73 -15.65
N ASN A 932 -21.04 -36.47 -16.74
CA ASN A 932 -20.96 -35.94 -18.09
C ASN A 932 -22.37 -35.98 -18.71
N LEU A 933 -22.92 -34.83 -19.10
CA LEU A 933 -24.28 -34.70 -19.63
C LEU A 933 -24.31 -33.90 -20.95
N THR A 934 -23.28 -34.10 -21.77
CA THR A 934 -23.06 -33.50 -23.11
C THR A 934 -24.20 -33.70 -24.12
N MET A 935 -25.11 -34.64 -23.90
CA MET A 935 -26.30 -34.84 -24.75
C MET A 935 -27.32 -33.68 -24.63
N ALA A 936 -27.24 -32.88 -23.57
CA ALA A 936 -28.01 -31.64 -23.44
C ALA A 936 -27.25 -30.44 -24.04
N ASP A 937 -27.98 -29.62 -24.78
CA ASP A 937 -27.56 -28.32 -25.30
C ASP A 937 -28.19 -27.13 -24.56
N TYR A 938 -29.20 -27.39 -23.73
CA TYR A 938 -29.81 -26.38 -22.86
C TYR A 938 -29.68 -26.73 -21.38
N VAL A 939 -29.55 -25.68 -20.55
CA VAL A 939 -29.54 -25.77 -19.08
C VAL A 939 -30.52 -24.74 -18.53
N ILE A 940 -31.49 -25.19 -17.74
CA ILE A 940 -32.49 -24.34 -17.09
C ILE A 940 -32.24 -24.37 -15.58
N ILE A 941 -31.79 -23.24 -15.04
CA ILE A 941 -31.72 -22.97 -13.60
C ILE A 941 -33.06 -22.36 -13.20
N THR A 942 -33.89 -23.11 -12.47
CA THR A 942 -35.27 -22.67 -12.15
C THR A 942 -35.35 -21.75 -10.94
N ASP A 943 -34.31 -21.73 -10.12
CA ASP A 943 -34.21 -20.92 -8.91
C ASP A 943 -32.74 -20.55 -8.64
N PRO A 944 -32.37 -19.25 -8.68
CA PRO A 944 -31.00 -18.81 -8.40
C PRO A 944 -30.55 -19.20 -6.99
N TRP A 945 -29.32 -19.72 -6.86
CA TRP A 945 -28.75 -20.11 -5.57
C TRP A 945 -27.91 -18.97 -4.95
N TRP A 946 -27.31 -19.20 -3.78
CA TRP A 946 -26.48 -18.20 -3.08
C TRP A 946 -24.98 -18.30 -3.44
N ASN A 947 -24.58 -19.34 -4.18
CA ASN A 947 -23.20 -19.59 -4.58
C ASN A 947 -23.09 -19.71 -6.11
N PRO A 948 -22.52 -18.70 -6.81
CA PRO A 948 -22.30 -18.75 -8.25
C PRO A 948 -21.51 -19.98 -8.73
N ALA A 949 -20.57 -20.48 -7.92
CA ALA A 949 -19.71 -21.61 -8.30
C ALA A 949 -20.49 -22.92 -8.51
N ALA A 950 -21.65 -23.07 -7.85
CA ALA A 950 -22.49 -24.25 -8.00
C ALA A 950 -23.44 -24.17 -9.21
N GLU A 951 -23.87 -22.97 -9.60
CA GLU A 951 -24.54 -22.74 -10.88
C GLU A 951 -23.57 -22.98 -12.04
N GLU A 952 -22.31 -22.53 -11.91
CA GLU A 952 -21.23 -22.86 -12.85
C GLU A 952 -20.99 -24.37 -12.92
N GLN A 953 -20.87 -25.06 -11.77
CA GLN A 953 -20.75 -26.52 -11.69
C GLN A 953 -21.90 -27.26 -12.39
N ALA A 954 -23.13 -26.76 -12.29
CA ALA A 954 -24.29 -27.31 -12.99
C ALA A 954 -24.22 -27.08 -14.51
N SER A 955 -23.88 -25.87 -14.97
CA SER A 955 -23.71 -25.57 -16.40
C SER A 955 -22.57 -26.39 -17.04
N ALA A 956 -21.49 -26.63 -16.29
CA ALA A 956 -20.33 -27.42 -16.69
C ALA A 956 -20.61 -28.94 -16.79
N ARG A 957 -21.85 -29.40 -16.54
CA ARG A 957 -22.29 -30.77 -16.87
C ARG A 957 -22.61 -30.92 -18.37
N ALA A 958 -23.12 -29.87 -19.01
CA ALA A 958 -23.42 -29.81 -20.44
C ALA A 958 -22.31 -29.08 -21.23
N HIS A 959 -21.76 -27.98 -20.69
CA HIS A 959 -20.65 -27.22 -21.28
C HIS A 959 -19.30 -27.81 -20.88
N ARG A 960 -18.97 -28.97 -21.47
CA ARG A 960 -17.79 -29.82 -21.19
C ARG A 960 -17.21 -30.41 -22.49
N ILE A 961 -15.96 -30.86 -22.42
CA ILE A 961 -15.26 -31.54 -23.53
C ILE A 961 -16.14 -32.69 -24.08
N GLY A 962 -16.33 -32.71 -25.41
CA GLY A 962 -17.24 -33.64 -26.09
C GLY A 962 -18.59 -33.04 -26.48
N GLN A 963 -18.93 -31.85 -25.98
CA GLN A 963 -20.05 -31.04 -26.47
C GLN A 963 -19.82 -30.61 -27.93
N GLN A 964 -20.86 -30.71 -28.76
CA GLN A 964 -20.85 -30.40 -30.20
C GLN A 964 -21.78 -29.24 -30.59
N ARG A 965 -22.69 -28.84 -29.69
CA ARG A 965 -23.64 -27.72 -29.89
C ARG A 965 -23.31 -26.55 -28.95
N PRO A 966 -23.58 -25.29 -29.34
CA PRO A 966 -23.58 -24.16 -28.40
C PRO A 966 -24.50 -24.45 -27.20
N VAL A 967 -24.09 -24.02 -26.00
CA VAL A 967 -24.84 -24.31 -24.77
C VAL A 967 -25.53 -23.06 -24.24
N THR A 968 -26.86 -23.09 -24.19
CA THR A 968 -27.67 -21.99 -23.65
C THR A 968 -28.07 -22.28 -22.21
N VAL A 969 -27.76 -21.35 -21.30
CA VAL A 969 -28.08 -21.43 -19.88
C VAL A 969 -29.16 -20.39 -19.57
N TYR A 970 -30.42 -20.84 -19.46
CA TYR A 970 -31.52 -20.03 -18.95
C TYR A 970 -31.50 -20.01 -17.42
N ARG A 971 -31.67 -18.83 -16.84
CA ARG A 971 -31.86 -18.62 -15.39
C ARG A 971 -33.22 -17.94 -15.18
N LEU A 972 -34.21 -18.69 -14.72
CA LEU A 972 -35.56 -18.18 -14.48
C LEU A 972 -35.55 -17.32 -13.21
N VAL A 973 -35.99 -16.06 -13.30
CA VAL A 973 -36.02 -15.11 -12.18
C VAL A 973 -37.41 -14.48 -12.09
N THR A 974 -38.10 -14.67 -10.98
CA THR A 974 -39.43 -14.05 -10.77
C THR A 974 -39.28 -12.56 -10.48
N GLN A 975 -39.93 -11.72 -11.29
CA GLN A 975 -39.85 -10.26 -11.20
C GLN A 975 -40.47 -9.73 -9.90
N GLY A 976 -39.87 -8.70 -9.30
CA GLY A 976 -40.29 -8.14 -8.02
C GLY A 976 -40.12 -9.13 -6.86
N SER A 977 -39.04 -9.92 -6.87
CA SER A 977 -38.81 -10.96 -5.87
C SER A 977 -37.38 -11.00 -5.37
N ILE A 978 -37.17 -11.73 -4.27
CA ILE A 978 -35.86 -11.97 -3.66
C ILE A 978 -34.82 -12.57 -4.64
N GLU A 979 -35.26 -13.23 -5.71
CA GLU A 979 -34.38 -13.82 -6.72
C GLU A 979 -33.62 -12.78 -7.55
N GLU A 980 -34.25 -11.65 -7.88
CA GLU A 980 -33.58 -10.55 -8.59
C GLU A 980 -32.41 -10.03 -7.77
N LYS A 981 -32.62 -9.81 -6.47
CA LYS A 981 -31.58 -9.33 -5.55
C LYS A 981 -30.43 -10.34 -5.39
N ILE A 982 -30.72 -11.65 -5.45
CA ILE A 982 -29.71 -12.71 -5.49
C ILE A 982 -28.89 -12.66 -6.79
N VAL A 983 -29.53 -12.45 -7.94
CA VAL A 983 -28.81 -12.34 -9.24
C VAL A 983 -28.00 -11.04 -9.32
N ARG A 984 -28.46 -9.93 -8.74
CA ARG A 984 -27.66 -8.70 -8.58
C ARG A 984 -26.42 -8.96 -7.72
N LEU A 985 -26.56 -9.64 -6.57
CA LEU A 985 -25.42 -10.04 -5.72
C LEU A 985 -24.43 -10.95 -6.46
N HIS A 986 -24.89 -11.85 -7.33
CA HIS A 986 -24.02 -12.70 -8.14
C HIS A 986 -23.13 -11.91 -9.09
N ARG A 987 -23.67 -10.86 -9.74
CA ARG A 987 -22.89 -9.98 -10.62
C ARG A 987 -21.78 -9.30 -9.82
N SER A 988 -22.13 -8.55 -8.76
CA SER A 988 -21.15 -7.88 -7.89
C SER A 988 -20.07 -8.83 -7.35
N LYS A 989 -20.41 -10.10 -7.06
CA LYS A 989 -19.44 -11.12 -6.62
C LYS A 989 -18.58 -11.69 -7.75
N ARG A 990 -19.11 -11.90 -8.96
CA ARG A 990 -18.33 -12.35 -10.13
C ARG A 990 -17.32 -11.27 -10.52
N ASP A 991 -17.76 -10.03 -10.61
CA ASP A 991 -16.93 -8.87 -10.95
C ASP A 991 -15.74 -8.72 -9.97
N LEU A 992 -16.00 -8.87 -8.67
CA LEU A 992 -14.95 -8.94 -7.63
C LEU A 992 -14.05 -10.18 -7.79
N ALA A 993 -14.61 -11.37 -8.03
CA ALA A 993 -13.83 -12.62 -8.07
C ALA A 993 -12.86 -12.70 -9.26
N GLU A 994 -13.23 -12.18 -10.43
CA GLU A 994 -12.33 -11.99 -11.56
C GLU A 994 -11.28 -10.90 -11.26
N GLY A 995 -11.67 -9.89 -10.47
CA GLY A 995 -10.77 -8.99 -9.76
C GLY A 995 -9.69 -9.72 -8.93
N ILE A 996 -10.04 -10.70 -8.09
CA ILE A 996 -9.10 -11.35 -7.15
C ILE A 996 -7.91 -12.00 -7.88
N LEU A 997 -8.16 -12.59 -9.06
CA LEU A 997 -7.13 -13.28 -9.86
C LEU A 997 -6.36 -12.33 -10.77
N SER A 998 -6.98 -11.23 -11.23
CA SER A 998 -6.30 -10.17 -11.98
C SER A 998 -5.48 -9.24 -11.06
N GLY A 999 -6.08 -8.59 -10.06
CA GLY A 999 -5.37 -7.71 -9.12
C GLY A 999 -6.09 -7.10 -7.90
N GLN A 1000 -7.40 -7.26 -7.69
CA GLN A 1000 -8.16 -6.49 -6.68
C GLN A 1000 -9.22 -7.29 -5.89
N ASP A 1001 -9.41 -6.88 -4.62
CA ASP A 1001 -10.47 -7.18 -3.63
C ASP A 1001 -11.16 -8.56 -3.54
N THR A 1002 -10.87 -9.25 -2.42
CA THR A 1002 -11.58 -10.45 -1.98
C THR A 1002 -12.99 -10.15 -1.45
N ALA A 1003 -14.01 -10.69 -2.12
CA ALA A 1003 -15.41 -10.54 -1.70
C ALA A 1003 -15.69 -11.19 -0.33
N ALA A 1004 -16.04 -10.37 0.67
CA ALA A 1004 -16.37 -10.84 2.01
C ALA A 1004 -17.64 -11.72 2.05
N PRO A 1005 -17.76 -12.69 2.98
CA PRO A 1005 -18.99 -13.46 3.17
C PRO A 1005 -20.13 -12.57 3.67
N ILE A 1006 -21.33 -12.81 3.15
CA ILE A 1006 -22.52 -11.97 3.39
C ILE A 1006 -22.85 -11.95 4.89
N ASN A 1007 -22.87 -10.76 5.48
CA ASN A 1007 -23.17 -10.58 6.91
C ASN A 1007 -24.69 -10.48 7.17
N ALA A 1008 -25.10 -10.54 8.44
CA ALA A 1008 -26.52 -10.53 8.81
C ALA A 1008 -27.24 -9.23 8.38
N ASN A 1009 -26.56 -8.09 8.35
CA ASN A 1009 -27.14 -6.81 7.95
C ASN A 1009 -27.40 -6.77 6.44
N GLN A 1010 -26.47 -7.26 5.63
CA GLN A 1010 -26.65 -7.45 4.19
C GLN A 1010 -27.77 -8.44 3.87
N LEU A 1011 -27.94 -9.50 4.67
CA LEU A 1011 -29.09 -10.41 4.51
C LEU A 1011 -30.44 -9.77 4.88
N MET A 1012 -30.46 -8.80 5.80
CA MET A 1012 -31.66 -8.02 6.12
C MET A 1012 -31.94 -6.92 5.07
N GLU A 1013 -30.91 -6.36 4.44
CA GLU A 1013 -31.01 -5.40 3.34
C GLU A 1013 -31.76 -5.98 2.13
N LEU A 1014 -31.62 -7.28 1.88
CA LEU A 1014 -32.39 -8.00 0.85
C LEU A 1014 -33.90 -8.11 1.13
N LEU A 1015 -34.36 -7.88 2.37
CA LEU A 1015 -35.78 -7.95 2.73
C LEU A 1015 -36.51 -6.62 2.55
N LYS A 1016 -35.78 -5.51 2.54
CA LYS A 1016 -36.32 -4.16 2.34
C LYS A 1016 -36.84 -3.97 0.91
N GLU A 1017 -37.63 -2.93 0.70
CA GLU A 1017 -37.89 -2.38 -0.64
C GLU A 1017 -36.61 -1.80 -1.26
N ASP A 1018 -36.61 -1.56 -2.57
CA ASP A 1018 -35.50 -0.96 -3.34
C ASP A 1018 -35.59 0.58 -3.36
#